data_AF-A0A563W3Q2-F1
#
_entry.id   AF-A0A563W3Q2-F1
#
_cell.length_a   1.000
_cell.length_b   1.000
_cell.length_c   1.000
_cell.angle_alpha   90.00
_cell.angle_beta   90.00
_cell.angle_gamma   90.00
#
_symmetry.space_group_name_H-M   'P 1'
#
loop_
_entity.id
_entity.type
_entity.pdbx_description
1 polymer ?
#
loop_
_entity_poly.entity_id
_entity_poly.type
_entity_poly.pdbx_seq_one_letter_code
_entity_poly.pdbx_strand_id
1 'polypeptide(L)'
;MSNRKRKHYPISIHPTLQGQLEVDWEKEYNNEFKCPYCQTEKISNFYYQKSAICKIQIRCKTCKKTTGLSQQLLKKYLPVSNHQTLKGILKINWNREYHQEYNCPCCNQGKLTKYHYCETSVSKLNLQCNYCNKYTNLTCPVPIYICNYLPNLECPNSLCNEIGNDGQKGWIYKVANDRCKCLFCQIKFNPNSRESQSWMSNQIENKLRPFCFDEDTWCLRHFYENSRNETLNFQSINPYWYRQEVKKYLYYLLETKLFSRTSKLVTVTTTLRQLGESISAFALKNKFEFNRNIVFQFLDNCQNNKNPTINGKLAILRDFLEWLNLETLCLIRNRDFLKTNKNDADWLDEVAREGIKQYLDKIPAPIARHYIVQVYIAARPGDVCQLHFDCLVEENGKWYVKFFQHKTQRWHKIFVSRKIRKVIEEQQQWIGKVFDEDYSYLFCHFRTIKQASYPTFPNIRSLPQPPISAADRNPMVRIIRMLIEKENILDSNGQKPHFTGKITRSSRLQEVRTKYGMEAAQLYADHKSSTTTFQNYAPPTREQIAEVDLPFQKLLLNPDNKFLPWQSLPESLLKNPKAHELDLEIAPRLVVYGHCALNPKTPCPVNLFPKCYGCSSFRPSTGKLPLYERQYQGEQQRLTEAEKVGAELAQEEAKATMTAMDKWLPELRRLANG
;
A
#
# COMPACT_ATOMS: atom_id res chain seq x y z
N MET A 1 -9.53 -85.59 -46.41
CA MET A 1 -10.04 -84.20 -46.61
C MET A 1 -9.77 -83.39 -45.36
N SER A 2 -9.21 -82.17 -45.46
CA SER A 2 -8.75 -81.40 -44.28
C SER A 2 -9.73 -80.29 -43.90
N ASN A 3 -10.18 -80.30 -42.64
CA ASN A 3 -11.23 -79.40 -42.16
C ASN A 3 -10.64 -78.02 -41.79
N ARG A 4 -10.90 -76.99 -42.63
CA ARG A 4 -10.45 -75.61 -42.40
C ARG A 4 -11.09 -75.00 -41.14
N LYS A 5 -10.48 -75.21 -39.97
CA LYS A 5 -10.82 -74.45 -38.75
C LYS A 5 -10.61 -72.96 -39.01
N ARG A 6 -11.70 -72.18 -39.02
CA ARG A 6 -11.64 -70.71 -39.12
C ARG A 6 -10.76 -70.17 -38.00
N LYS A 7 -9.68 -69.44 -38.34
CA LYS A 7 -9.00 -68.59 -37.35
C LYS A 7 -9.98 -67.49 -36.93
N HIS A 8 -10.33 -67.46 -35.66
CA HIS A 8 -10.92 -66.25 -35.07
C HIS A 8 -9.75 -65.30 -34.78
N TYR A 9 -9.69 -64.19 -35.51
CA TYR A 9 -8.73 -63.11 -35.23
C TYR A 9 -9.01 -62.52 -33.83
N PRO A 10 -7.98 -61.98 -33.14
CA PRO A 10 -8.13 -61.34 -31.84
C PRO A 10 -8.70 -59.92 -31.99
N ILE A 11 -9.81 -59.81 -32.70
CA ILE A 11 -10.53 -58.59 -33.00
C ILE A 11 -11.73 -58.48 -32.06
N SER A 12 -12.01 -57.28 -31.54
CA SER A 12 -13.31 -56.96 -30.96
C SER A 12 -13.93 -55.72 -31.58
N ILE A 13 -15.19 -55.87 -31.99
CA ILE A 13 -16.01 -54.79 -32.50
C ILE A 13 -16.71 -54.12 -31.32
N HIS A 14 -16.43 -52.84 -31.12
CA HIS A 14 -17.02 -52.00 -30.08
C HIS A 14 -17.97 -50.99 -30.73
N PRO A 15 -19.27 -50.96 -30.39
CA PRO A 15 -20.14 -49.87 -30.83
C PRO A 15 -19.70 -48.56 -30.15
N THR A 16 -19.68 -47.47 -30.91
CA THR A 16 -19.34 -46.11 -30.45
C THR A 16 -20.32 -45.09 -31.04
N LEU A 17 -20.28 -43.85 -30.54
CA LEU A 17 -21.16 -42.76 -30.99
C LEU A 17 -20.96 -42.32 -32.46
N GLN A 18 -19.94 -42.84 -33.17
CA GLN A 18 -19.74 -42.62 -34.61
C GLN A 18 -19.80 -43.90 -35.46
N GLY A 19 -20.16 -45.07 -34.89
CA GLY A 19 -20.33 -46.32 -35.64
C GLY A 19 -19.87 -47.57 -34.89
N GLN A 20 -19.17 -48.46 -35.58
CA GLN A 20 -18.52 -49.62 -34.97
C GLN A 20 -17.00 -49.47 -35.10
N LEU A 21 -16.32 -49.40 -33.96
CA LEU A 21 -14.87 -49.44 -33.87
C LEU A 21 -14.41 -50.90 -33.80
N GLU A 22 -13.95 -51.44 -34.92
CA GLU A 22 -13.27 -52.73 -34.98
C GLU A 22 -11.82 -52.56 -34.52
N VAL A 23 -11.46 -53.18 -33.39
CA VAL A 23 -10.10 -53.13 -32.81
C VAL A 23 -9.41 -54.48 -33.00
N ASP A 24 -8.32 -54.50 -33.75
CA ASP A 24 -7.41 -55.64 -33.89
C ASP A 24 -6.28 -55.55 -32.87
N TRP A 25 -6.45 -56.22 -31.72
CA TRP A 25 -5.49 -56.17 -30.61
C TRP A 25 -4.11 -56.74 -30.96
N GLU A 26 -3.99 -57.57 -32.00
CA GLU A 26 -2.71 -58.11 -32.49
C GLU A 26 -2.02 -57.18 -33.50
N LYS A 27 -2.70 -56.14 -34.02
CA LYS A 27 -2.06 -55.04 -34.77
C LYS A 27 -1.87 -53.79 -33.90
N GLU A 28 -2.95 -53.27 -33.33
CA GLU A 28 -3.01 -51.92 -32.75
C GLU A 28 -2.33 -51.82 -31.38
N TYR A 29 -2.47 -52.86 -30.55
CA TYR A 29 -2.04 -52.87 -29.15
C TYR A 29 -0.88 -53.86 -28.88
N ASN A 30 -0.21 -54.29 -29.96
CA ASN A 30 0.79 -55.35 -29.93
C ASN A 30 2.07 -54.89 -29.21
N ASN A 31 2.45 -55.61 -28.16
CA ASN A 31 3.54 -55.24 -27.25
C ASN A 31 3.34 -53.87 -26.56
N GLU A 32 2.13 -53.35 -26.38
CA GLU A 32 1.94 -52.13 -25.58
C GLU A 32 2.02 -52.43 -24.07
N PHE A 33 1.15 -53.33 -23.61
CA PHE A 33 1.02 -53.69 -22.19
C PHE A 33 2.17 -54.58 -21.70
N LYS A 34 2.66 -54.35 -20.48
CA LYS A 34 3.57 -55.27 -19.77
C LYS A 34 2.79 -56.38 -19.07
N CYS A 35 3.37 -57.58 -18.95
CA CYS A 35 2.73 -58.67 -18.18
C CYS A 35 2.57 -58.29 -16.69
N PRO A 36 1.35 -58.31 -16.11
CA PRO A 36 1.15 -57.92 -14.72
C PRO A 36 1.82 -58.86 -13.69
N TYR A 37 2.16 -60.10 -14.09
CA TYR A 37 2.75 -61.10 -13.19
C TYR A 37 4.28 -61.15 -13.16
N CYS A 38 4.95 -60.66 -14.21
CA CYS A 38 6.42 -60.69 -14.29
C CYS A 38 7.06 -59.38 -14.74
N GLN A 39 6.30 -58.47 -15.37
CA GLN A 39 6.68 -57.11 -15.79
C GLN A 39 7.90 -56.97 -16.74
N THR A 40 8.61 -58.07 -17.01
CA THR A 40 9.78 -58.16 -17.89
C THR A 40 9.42 -57.94 -19.35
N GLU A 41 8.49 -58.73 -19.89
CA GLU A 41 8.06 -58.64 -21.29
C GLU A 41 6.75 -57.89 -21.49
N LYS A 42 6.68 -57.25 -22.66
CA LYS A 42 5.45 -56.72 -23.26
C LYS A 42 4.64 -57.87 -23.88
N ILE A 43 3.31 -57.80 -23.78
CA ILE A 43 2.42 -58.90 -24.15
C ILE A 43 2.01 -58.79 -25.62
N SER A 44 2.10 -59.92 -26.34
CA SER A 44 1.81 -60.02 -27.76
C SER A 44 1.18 -61.35 -28.18
N ASN A 45 0.59 -62.09 -27.23
CA ASN A 45 -0.24 -63.27 -27.50
C ASN A 45 -1.65 -63.05 -26.93
N PHE A 46 -2.55 -62.65 -27.81
CA PHE A 46 -3.99 -62.52 -27.55
C PHE A 46 -4.72 -63.73 -28.12
N TYR A 47 -5.71 -64.28 -27.42
CA TYR A 47 -6.61 -65.28 -28.01
C TYR A 47 -8.02 -65.21 -27.43
N TYR A 48 -8.98 -65.67 -28.24
CA TYR A 48 -10.39 -65.65 -27.90
C TYR A 48 -10.84 -67.01 -27.32
N GLN A 49 -11.27 -67.02 -26.05
CA GLN A 49 -11.74 -68.20 -25.34
C GLN A 49 -13.25 -68.09 -25.06
N LYS A 50 -14.07 -68.76 -25.87
CA LYS A 50 -15.54 -68.66 -25.85
C LYS A 50 -16.20 -68.90 -24.47
N SER A 51 -15.58 -69.71 -23.62
CA SER A 51 -16.10 -70.11 -22.29
C SER A 51 -15.59 -69.25 -21.13
N ALA A 52 -14.69 -68.30 -21.35
CA ALA A 52 -14.18 -67.42 -20.30
C ALA A 52 -15.09 -66.19 -20.11
N ILE A 53 -15.30 -65.78 -18.85
CA ILE A 53 -16.14 -64.61 -18.49
C ILE A 53 -15.65 -63.34 -19.21
N CYS A 54 -14.33 -63.15 -19.27
CA CYS A 54 -13.69 -62.25 -20.22
C CYS A 54 -13.25 -63.06 -21.44
N LYS A 55 -13.90 -62.87 -22.60
CA LYS A 55 -13.69 -63.73 -23.78
C LYS A 55 -12.35 -63.53 -24.47
N ILE A 56 -11.76 -62.33 -24.39
CA ILE A 56 -10.36 -62.11 -24.76
C ILE A 56 -9.51 -62.49 -23.55
N GLN A 57 -8.56 -63.39 -23.77
CA GLN A 57 -7.60 -63.85 -22.77
C GLN A 57 -6.18 -63.47 -23.23
N ILE A 58 -5.41 -62.93 -22.29
CA ILE A 58 -4.09 -62.34 -22.53
C ILE A 58 -3.05 -63.22 -21.85
N ARG A 59 -2.12 -63.81 -22.62
CA ARG A 59 -1.12 -64.77 -22.11
C ARG A 59 0.31 -64.28 -22.35
N CYS A 60 1.13 -64.28 -21.30
CA CYS A 60 2.53 -63.84 -21.37
C CYS A 60 3.41 -64.83 -22.15
N LYS A 61 4.33 -64.32 -22.98
CA LYS A 61 5.30 -65.16 -23.73
C LYS A 61 6.36 -65.78 -22.82
N THR A 62 6.94 -65.05 -21.87
CA THR A 62 7.84 -65.56 -20.83
C THR A 62 7.11 -66.45 -19.82
N CYS A 63 6.32 -65.88 -18.90
CA CYS A 63 5.83 -66.62 -17.72
C CYS A 63 4.61 -67.53 -17.99
N LYS A 64 4.10 -67.58 -19.23
CA LYS A 64 2.96 -68.41 -19.70
C LYS A 64 1.63 -68.28 -18.93
N LYS A 65 1.52 -67.42 -17.90
CA LYS A 65 0.28 -67.12 -17.17
C LYS A 65 -0.71 -66.33 -18.04
N THR A 66 -1.99 -66.52 -17.77
CA THR A 66 -3.14 -65.90 -18.48
C THR A 66 -4.04 -65.17 -17.47
N THR A 67 -4.71 -64.07 -17.86
CA THR A 67 -5.60 -63.33 -16.94
C THR A 67 -6.75 -62.56 -17.62
N GLY A 68 -7.75 -62.20 -16.80
CA GLY A 68 -8.90 -61.34 -17.11
C GLY A 68 -8.97 -60.13 -16.16
N LEU A 69 -9.70 -59.09 -16.56
CA LEU A 69 -9.34 -57.68 -16.26
C LEU A 69 -10.03 -56.99 -15.04
N SER A 70 -10.70 -57.67 -14.10
CA SER A 70 -11.69 -56.97 -13.23
C SER A 70 -11.79 -57.34 -11.74
N GLN A 71 -11.66 -56.31 -10.87
CA GLN A 71 -12.22 -56.17 -9.50
C GLN A 71 -11.96 -54.71 -8.98
N GLN A 72 -12.50 -54.21 -7.86
CA GLN A 72 -13.91 -53.89 -7.54
C GLN A 72 -13.94 -52.76 -6.44
N LEU A 73 -15.10 -52.47 -5.81
CA LEU A 73 -15.30 -51.63 -4.60
C LEU A 73 -14.96 -50.11 -4.72
N LEU A 74 -14.94 -49.31 -3.63
CA LEU A 74 -15.99 -48.42 -3.00
C LEU A 74 -15.36 -47.01 -2.77
N LYS A 75 -15.94 -45.84 -2.43
CA LYS A 75 -17.27 -45.12 -2.41
C LYS A 75 -16.91 -43.61 -2.13
N LYS A 76 -17.61 -42.51 -2.47
CA LYS A 76 -18.87 -42.16 -3.18
C LYS A 76 -18.75 -40.66 -3.65
N TYR A 77 -18.39 -40.38 -4.91
CA TYR A 77 -18.02 -39.04 -5.44
C TYR A 77 -18.20 -38.92 -6.97
N LEU A 78 -18.27 -37.68 -7.51
CA LEU A 78 -18.64 -37.31 -8.90
C LEU A 78 -17.65 -37.74 -10.02
N PRO A 79 -18.08 -37.81 -11.31
CA PRO A 79 -17.36 -38.57 -12.35
C PRO A 79 -16.90 -37.73 -13.57
N VAL A 80 -15.81 -36.98 -13.42
CA VAL A 80 -15.12 -36.39 -14.57
C VAL A 80 -13.67 -36.88 -14.57
N SER A 81 -13.15 -37.30 -15.72
CA SER A 81 -11.75 -37.72 -15.87
C SER A 81 -11.04 -36.95 -16.97
N ASN A 82 -9.71 -36.90 -16.87
CA ASN A 82 -8.83 -36.35 -17.89
C ASN A 82 -7.97 -37.49 -18.45
N HIS A 83 -7.98 -37.67 -19.76
CA HIS A 83 -7.21 -38.67 -20.48
C HIS A 83 -6.12 -37.97 -21.29
N GLN A 84 -4.88 -38.41 -21.10
CA GLN A 84 -3.76 -37.97 -21.95
C GLN A 84 -3.91 -38.64 -23.32
N THR A 85 -3.95 -37.85 -24.40
CA THR A 85 -4.01 -38.34 -25.78
C THR A 85 -2.87 -37.76 -26.60
N LEU A 86 -2.58 -38.34 -27.76
CA LEU A 86 -1.58 -37.84 -28.72
C LEU A 86 -1.89 -36.42 -29.24
N LYS A 87 -3.11 -35.89 -29.03
CA LYS A 87 -3.55 -34.55 -29.46
C LYS A 87 -3.84 -33.60 -28.28
N GLY A 88 -3.46 -33.97 -27.05
CA GLY A 88 -3.69 -33.17 -25.83
C GLY A 88 -4.53 -33.90 -24.78
N ILE A 89 -5.07 -33.15 -23.81
CA ILE A 89 -5.84 -33.72 -22.70
C ILE A 89 -7.33 -33.70 -23.04
N LEU A 90 -7.89 -34.88 -23.30
CA LEU A 90 -9.33 -35.08 -23.44
C LEU A 90 -9.98 -35.08 -22.04
N LYS A 91 -11.01 -34.26 -21.82
CA LYS A 91 -11.83 -34.31 -20.60
C LYS A 91 -13.12 -35.07 -20.92
N ILE A 92 -13.55 -35.97 -20.04
CA ILE A 92 -14.77 -36.77 -20.20
C ILE A 92 -15.67 -36.61 -18.97
N ASN A 93 -16.93 -36.20 -19.18
CA ASN A 93 -17.97 -36.19 -18.16
C ASN A 93 -18.88 -37.42 -18.30
N TRP A 94 -18.53 -38.51 -17.61
CA TRP A 94 -19.19 -39.81 -17.74
C TRP A 94 -20.68 -39.80 -17.39
N ASN A 95 -21.16 -38.82 -16.59
CA ASN A 95 -22.58 -38.69 -16.28
C ASN A 95 -23.38 -37.84 -17.29
N ARG A 96 -22.72 -37.28 -18.32
CA ARG A 96 -23.39 -36.46 -19.35
C ARG A 96 -23.13 -36.96 -20.76
N GLU A 97 -21.92 -37.45 -21.03
CA GLU A 97 -21.50 -37.95 -22.34
C GLU A 97 -21.73 -39.46 -22.50
N TYR A 98 -21.65 -40.24 -21.40
CA TYR A 98 -21.67 -41.71 -21.43
C TYR A 98 -22.71 -42.33 -20.47
N HIS A 99 -23.71 -41.55 -20.05
CA HIS A 99 -24.71 -41.99 -19.09
C HIS A 99 -25.56 -43.14 -19.67
N GLN A 100 -25.63 -44.26 -18.96
CA GLN A 100 -26.26 -45.51 -19.41
C GLN A 100 -25.67 -46.16 -20.68
N GLU A 101 -24.55 -45.66 -21.22
CA GLU A 101 -23.94 -46.27 -22.42
C GLU A 101 -23.41 -47.67 -22.10
N TYR A 102 -22.53 -47.78 -21.10
CA TYR A 102 -21.83 -49.02 -20.79
C TYR A 102 -22.68 -50.04 -20.03
N ASN A 103 -22.75 -51.26 -20.57
CA ASN A 103 -23.28 -52.43 -19.85
C ASN A 103 -22.32 -52.81 -18.70
N CYS A 104 -22.87 -53.27 -17.58
CA CYS A 104 -22.06 -53.68 -16.43
C CYS A 104 -21.32 -54.99 -16.71
N PRO A 105 -19.98 -55.03 -16.67
CA PRO A 105 -19.19 -56.23 -16.96
C PRO A 105 -19.39 -57.35 -15.91
N CYS A 106 -20.00 -57.04 -14.76
CA CYS A 106 -20.23 -57.99 -13.67
C CYS A 106 -21.64 -58.63 -13.66
N CYS A 107 -22.51 -58.29 -14.63
CA CYS A 107 -23.83 -58.93 -14.79
C CYS A 107 -24.44 -58.89 -16.20
N ASN A 108 -23.93 -58.06 -17.13
CA ASN A 108 -24.47 -57.75 -18.45
C ASN A 108 -25.92 -57.22 -18.55
N GLN A 109 -26.74 -57.35 -17.50
CA GLN A 109 -28.16 -56.93 -17.51
C GLN A 109 -28.36 -55.46 -17.15
N GLY A 110 -27.54 -54.90 -16.26
CA GLY A 110 -27.62 -53.48 -15.88
C GLY A 110 -26.63 -52.58 -16.62
N LYS A 111 -26.89 -51.28 -16.57
CA LYS A 111 -25.99 -50.22 -17.05
C LYS A 111 -25.12 -49.66 -15.93
N LEU A 112 -23.95 -49.14 -16.27
CA LEU A 112 -23.12 -48.35 -15.35
C LEU A 112 -23.70 -46.92 -15.29
N THR A 113 -24.15 -46.47 -14.11
CA THR A 113 -24.87 -45.18 -13.96
C THR A 113 -24.54 -44.41 -12.69
N LYS A 114 -24.03 -45.07 -11.65
CA LYS A 114 -23.56 -44.41 -10.41
C LYS A 114 -22.03 -44.47 -10.36
N TYR A 115 -21.40 -43.70 -9.49
CA TYR A 115 -19.97 -43.43 -9.58
C TYR A 115 -19.33 -43.08 -8.24
N HIS A 116 -18.04 -43.34 -8.11
CA HIS A 116 -17.27 -42.98 -6.93
C HIS A 116 -15.76 -42.83 -7.13
N TYR A 117 -15.18 -41.87 -6.41
CA TYR A 117 -13.75 -41.82 -6.16
C TYR A 117 -13.36 -42.87 -5.11
N CYS A 118 -12.21 -43.51 -5.32
CA CYS A 118 -11.63 -44.53 -4.44
C CYS A 118 -10.13 -44.24 -4.33
N GLU A 119 -9.66 -43.82 -3.17
CA GLU A 119 -8.30 -43.28 -3.01
C GLU A 119 -7.19 -44.32 -3.26
N THR A 120 -7.52 -45.61 -3.11
CA THR A 120 -6.64 -46.76 -3.35
C THR A 120 -6.75 -47.32 -4.79
N SER A 121 -7.65 -46.82 -5.64
CA SER A 121 -7.74 -47.28 -7.04
C SER A 121 -6.81 -46.48 -7.96
N VAL A 122 -6.22 -47.15 -8.95
CA VAL A 122 -5.20 -46.59 -9.86
C VAL A 122 -5.69 -45.32 -10.59
N SER A 123 -6.97 -45.30 -10.96
CA SER A 123 -7.61 -44.14 -11.60
C SER A 123 -8.20 -43.14 -10.62
N LYS A 124 -8.48 -43.56 -9.40
CA LYS A 124 -9.30 -42.85 -8.42
C LYS A 124 -10.73 -42.56 -8.87
N LEU A 125 -11.26 -43.22 -9.91
CA LEU A 125 -12.66 -43.09 -10.32
C LEU A 125 -13.21 -44.43 -10.84
N ASN A 126 -14.30 -44.86 -10.21
CA ASN A 126 -14.92 -46.16 -10.37
C ASN A 126 -16.44 -45.98 -10.65
N LEU A 127 -17.00 -46.84 -11.49
CA LEU A 127 -18.40 -46.82 -11.94
C LEU A 127 -19.19 -47.98 -11.33
N GLN A 128 -20.49 -47.79 -11.06
CA GLN A 128 -21.39 -48.76 -10.44
C GLN A 128 -22.58 -49.09 -11.34
N CYS A 129 -22.95 -50.37 -11.34
CA CYS A 129 -24.17 -50.86 -11.97
C CYS A 129 -25.45 -50.37 -11.27
N ASN A 130 -26.48 -49.99 -12.04
CA ASN A 130 -27.82 -49.76 -11.50
C ASN A 130 -28.48 -51.04 -10.95
N TYR A 131 -28.29 -52.17 -11.63
CA TYR A 131 -28.92 -53.47 -11.37
C TYR A 131 -28.19 -54.28 -10.29
N CYS A 132 -27.02 -54.84 -10.59
CA CYS A 132 -26.30 -55.72 -9.64
C CYS A 132 -25.48 -54.98 -8.58
N ASN A 133 -25.48 -53.64 -8.60
CA ASN A 133 -24.73 -52.75 -7.69
C ASN A 133 -23.21 -53.00 -7.56
N LYS A 134 -22.60 -53.87 -8.38
CA LYS A 134 -21.14 -54.09 -8.45
C LYS A 134 -20.43 -52.92 -9.13
N TYR A 135 -19.11 -52.83 -8.87
CA TYR A 135 -18.25 -51.69 -9.24
C TYR A 135 -17.11 -52.10 -10.19
N THR A 136 -16.72 -51.19 -11.10
CA THR A 136 -15.54 -51.33 -11.98
C THR A 136 -14.73 -50.03 -12.00
N ASN A 137 -13.44 -50.09 -12.28
CA ASN A 137 -12.53 -48.94 -12.19
C ASN A 137 -12.21 -48.41 -13.60
N LEU A 138 -11.97 -47.10 -13.74
CA LEU A 138 -11.23 -46.57 -14.90
C LEU A 138 -9.73 -46.92 -14.77
N THR A 139 -8.93 -46.67 -15.81
CA THR A 139 -7.49 -46.99 -15.84
C THR A 139 -6.55 -45.77 -15.71
N CYS A 140 -7.06 -44.54 -15.78
CA CYS A 140 -6.28 -43.29 -15.78
C CYS A 140 -6.47 -42.44 -14.51
N PRO A 141 -5.41 -41.87 -13.91
CA PRO A 141 -5.50 -41.11 -12.65
C PRO A 141 -6.21 -39.74 -12.81
N VAL A 142 -7.26 -39.51 -12.03
CA VAL A 142 -8.05 -38.27 -12.04
C VAL A 142 -7.37 -37.13 -11.24
N PRO A 143 -7.17 -35.92 -11.81
CA PRO A 143 -6.59 -34.77 -11.12
C PRO A 143 -7.42 -34.16 -9.97
N ILE A 144 -6.74 -33.72 -8.91
CA ILE A 144 -7.33 -33.21 -7.65
C ILE A 144 -8.29 -32.01 -7.85
N TYR A 145 -8.03 -31.14 -8.83
CA TYR A 145 -8.88 -29.98 -9.13
C TYR A 145 -10.26 -30.32 -9.73
N ILE A 146 -10.50 -31.60 -10.00
CA ILE A 146 -11.79 -32.13 -10.44
C ILE A 146 -12.60 -32.61 -9.23
N CYS A 147 -11.99 -33.43 -8.36
CA CYS A 147 -12.66 -34.00 -7.18
C CYS A 147 -13.18 -32.93 -6.20
N ASN A 148 -12.46 -31.80 -6.11
CA ASN A 148 -12.78 -30.70 -5.21
C ASN A 148 -13.57 -29.56 -5.88
N TYR A 149 -14.17 -29.78 -7.06
CA TYR A 149 -14.91 -28.75 -7.82
C TYR A 149 -16.16 -28.26 -7.08
N LEU A 150 -16.48 -26.96 -7.25
CA LEU A 150 -17.59 -26.27 -6.57
C LEU A 150 -18.47 -25.53 -7.59
N PRO A 151 -19.51 -26.17 -8.17
CA PRO A 151 -20.36 -25.63 -9.24
C PRO A 151 -21.34 -24.52 -8.79
N ASN A 152 -21.32 -24.18 -7.50
CA ASN A 152 -22.15 -23.12 -6.91
C ASN A 152 -21.32 -21.86 -6.57
N LEU A 153 -20.07 -21.80 -7.04
CA LEU A 153 -19.14 -20.71 -6.73
C LEU A 153 -18.47 -20.22 -8.00
N GLU A 154 -18.83 -19.02 -8.41
CA GLU A 154 -18.11 -18.29 -9.45
C GLU A 154 -16.73 -17.81 -8.98
N CYS A 155 -15.89 -17.46 -9.94
CA CYS A 155 -14.62 -16.81 -9.72
C CYS A 155 -14.84 -15.33 -9.40
N PRO A 156 -14.51 -14.87 -8.18
CA PRO A 156 -14.73 -13.47 -7.79
C PRO A 156 -13.74 -12.49 -8.47
N ASN A 157 -12.90 -12.99 -9.38
CA ASN A 157 -12.09 -12.18 -10.26
C ASN A 157 -12.95 -11.66 -11.42
N SER A 158 -13.26 -10.36 -11.43
CA SER A 158 -13.89 -9.67 -12.56
C SER A 158 -13.24 -9.97 -13.92
N LEU A 159 -11.90 -9.99 -13.98
CA LEU A 159 -11.07 -10.30 -15.15
C LEU A 159 -10.96 -11.81 -15.48
N CYS A 160 -11.75 -12.70 -14.86
CA CYS A 160 -11.74 -14.13 -15.16
C CYS A 160 -12.86 -14.48 -16.14
N ASN A 161 -12.70 -14.11 -17.40
CA ASN A 161 -13.72 -14.29 -18.43
C ASN A 161 -13.83 -15.74 -18.94
N GLU A 162 -12.89 -16.60 -18.53
CA GLU A 162 -12.88 -18.05 -18.76
C GLU A 162 -14.07 -18.74 -18.07
N ILE A 163 -14.79 -19.60 -18.78
CA ILE A 163 -16.05 -20.23 -18.33
C ILE A 163 -15.84 -21.70 -17.90
N GLY A 164 -16.59 -22.14 -16.87
CA GLY A 164 -16.63 -23.51 -16.37
C GLY A 164 -17.41 -24.48 -17.27
N ASN A 165 -17.33 -25.78 -16.98
CA ASN A 165 -17.96 -26.83 -17.82
C ASN A 165 -19.51 -26.88 -17.72
N ASP A 166 -20.06 -26.09 -16.82
CA ASP A 166 -21.47 -25.89 -16.47
C ASP A 166 -21.97 -24.49 -16.84
N GLY A 167 -21.11 -23.62 -17.38
CA GLY A 167 -21.42 -22.23 -17.71
C GLY A 167 -21.07 -21.21 -16.61
N GLN A 168 -20.62 -21.63 -15.41
CA GLN A 168 -20.25 -20.67 -14.36
C GLN A 168 -19.01 -19.85 -14.74
N LYS A 169 -18.88 -18.62 -14.23
CA LYS A 169 -17.65 -17.82 -14.41
C LYS A 169 -16.46 -18.46 -13.69
N GLY A 170 -15.59 -19.13 -14.43
CA GLY A 170 -14.34 -19.73 -13.96
C GLY A 170 -14.47 -21.03 -13.16
N TRP A 171 -13.51 -21.95 -13.31
CA TRP A 171 -13.54 -23.28 -12.70
C TRP A 171 -13.01 -23.25 -11.25
N ILE A 172 -13.88 -23.35 -10.25
CA ILE A 172 -13.51 -23.20 -8.82
C ILE A 172 -13.37 -24.54 -8.10
N TYR A 173 -12.29 -24.72 -7.33
CA TYR A 173 -12.05 -25.94 -6.54
C TYR A 173 -11.48 -25.66 -5.14
N LYS A 174 -11.86 -26.49 -4.14
CA LYS A 174 -11.35 -26.41 -2.76
C LYS A 174 -9.89 -26.89 -2.67
N VAL A 175 -9.06 -26.20 -1.88
CA VAL A 175 -7.62 -26.52 -1.74
C VAL A 175 -7.23 -26.90 -0.30
N ALA A 176 -7.62 -26.10 0.70
CA ALA A 176 -7.44 -26.39 2.14
C ALA A 176 -8.21 -25.34 2.98
N ASN A 177 -8.67 -25.69 4.19
CA ASN A 177 -9.28 -24.79 5.20
C ASN A 177 -10.15 -23.67 4.60
N ASP A 178 -11.23 -24.08 3.93
CA ASP A 178 -12.22 -23.24 3.22
C ASP A 178 -11.67 -22.26 2.17
N ARG A 179 -10.39 -22.37 1.81
CA ARG A 179 -9.80 -21.65 0.68
C ARG A 179 -10.09 -22.41 -0.61
N CYS A 180 -10.85 -21.75 -1.47
CA CYS A 180 -11.12 -22.13 -2.84
C CYS A 180 -10.09 -21.49 -3.78
N LYS A 181 -9.98 -22.03 -4.99
CA LYS A 181 -9.06 -21.53 -6.03
C LYS A 181 -9.68 -21.67 -7.41
N CYS A 182 -9.47 -20.68 -8.27
CA CYS A 182 -9.79 -20.80 -9.71
C CYS A 182 -8.69 -21.53 -10.47
N LEU A 183 -9.06 -22.47 -11.34
CA LEU A 183 -8.12 -23.18 -12.22
C LEU A 183 -7.50 -22.23 -13.26
N PHE A 184 -8.30 -21.35 -13.87
CA PHE A 184 -7.83 -20.51 -14.97
C PHE A 184 -7.00 -19.31 -14.46
N CYS A 185 -7.59 -18.45 -13.63
CA CYS A 185 -6.90 -17.25 -13.16
C CYS A 185 -6.02 -17.47 -11.91
N GLN A 186 -5.95 -18.71 -11.41
CA GLN A 186 -5.10 -19.16 -10.28
C GLN A 186 -5.34 -18.46 -8.93
N ILE A 187 -6.34 -17.58 -8.82
CA ILE A 187 -6.68 -16.82 -7.61
C ILE A 187 -7.10 -17.77 -6.48
N LYS A 188 -6.65 -17.48 -5.24
CA LYS A 188 -7.14 -18.14 -4.02
C LYS A 188 -8.05 -17.17 -3.25
N PHE A 189 -9.18 -17.65 -2.75
CA PHE A 189 -10.15 -16.87 -1.98
C PHE A 189 -10.88 -17.78 -0.98
N ASN A 190 -11.58 -17.21 -0.01
CA ASN A 190 -12.51 -17.93 0.87
C ASN A 190 -13.93 -17.45 0.51
N PRO A 191 -14.85 -18.33 0.05
CA PRO A 191 -16.20 -17.95 -0.36
C PRO A 191 -17.02 -17.36 0.80
N ASN A 192 -16.66 -17.68 2.04
CA ASN A 192 -17.37 -17.28 3.25
C ASN A 192 -16.68 -16.14 4.02
N SER A 193 -15.56 -15.57 3.53
CA SER A 193 -14.84 -14.52 4.27
C SER A 193 -15.58 -13.18 4.21
N ARG A 194 -15.95 -12.70 5.41
CA ARG A 194 -16.57 -11.39 5.68
C ARG A 194 -15.55 -10.26 5.88
N GLU A 195 -14.25 -10.51 5.65
CA GLU A 195 -13.22 -9.47 5.77
C GLU A 195 -13.43 -8.40 4.68
N SER A 196 -13.30 -7.10 4.99
CA SER A 196 -13.44 -6.03 3.98
C SER A 196 -12.34 -5.96 2.92
N GLN A 197 -11.37 -6.90 2.96
CA GLN A 197 -10.36 -7.12 1.93
C GLN A 197 -10.52 -8.49 1.22
N SER A 198 -11.59 -9.24 1.53
CA SER A 198 -11.95 -10.48 0.83
C SER A 198 -12.55 -10.17 -0.55
N TRP A 199 -12.25 -11.06 -1.51
CA TRP A 199 -12.81 -11.00 -2.85
C TRP A 199 -14.33 -11.16 -2.88
N MET A 200 -14.91 -11.82 -1.87
CA MET A 200 -16.35 -12.04 -1.76
C MET A 200 -17.07 -10.84 -1.15
N SER A 201 -16.51 -10.22 -0.11
CA SER A 201 -17.12 -9.04 0.54
C SER A 201 -17.31 -7.90 -0.46
N ASN A 202 -16.31 -7.67 -1.31
CA ASN A 202 -16.37 -6.67 -2.39
C ASN A 202 -17.44 -6.96 -3.47
N GLN A 203 -17.99 -8.18 -3.53
CA GLN A 203 -19.10 -8.53 -4.43
C GLN A 203 -20.45 -8.62 -3.71
N ILE A 204 -20.45 -8.92 -2.40
CA ILE A 204 -21.66 -9.12 -1.59
C ILE A 204 -22.17 -7.79 -0.99
N GLU A 205 -21.29 -6.84 -0.67
CA GLU A 205 -21.62 -5.62 0.08
C GLU A 205 -22.30 -4.48 -0.74
N ASN A 206 -23.19 -4.80 -1.68
CA ASN A 206 -23.93 -3.83 -2.51
C ASN A 206 -25.35 -3.50 -2.02
N LYS A 207 -25.69 -3.84 -0.78
CA LYS A 207 -26.87 -3.29 -0.08
C LYS A 207 -26.47 -2.66 1.25
N LEU A 208 -26.21 -1.35 1.22
CA LEU A 208 -26.20 -0.53 2.42
C LEU A 208 -27.59 -0.56 3.06
N ARG A 209 -27.67 -0.98 4.33
CA ARG A 209 -28.86 -0.81 5.17
C ARG A 209 -29.09 0.69 5.41
N PRO A 210 -30.31 1.17 5.66
CA PRO A 210 -30.52 2.56 6.08
C PRO A 210 -29.64 2.91 7.30
N PHE A 211 -29.15 4.15 7.35
CA PHE A 211 -28.40 4.63 8.51
C PHE A 211 -29.31 4.72 9.74
N CYS A 212 -28.80 4.24 10.88
CA CYS A 212 -29.47 4.37 12.17
C CYS A 212 -28.48 4.95 13.19
N PHE A 213 -28.81 6.10 13.78
CA PHE A 213 -27.96 6.75 14.78
C PHE A 213 -27.78 5.89 16.03
N ASP A 214 -28.85 5.20 16.47
CA ASP A 214 -28.85 4.42 17.71
C ASP A 214 -27.99 3.15 17.64
N GLU A 215 -27.70 2.62 16.44
CA GLU A 215 -26.75 1.51 16.29
C GLU A 215 -25.35 1.90 16.78
N ASP A 216 -24.64 0.98 17.43
CA ASP A 216 -23.26 1.17 17.90
C ASP A 216 -22.21 0.74 16.85
N THR A 217 -22.59 0.61 15.58
CA THR A 217 -21.67 0.40 14.46
C THR A 217 -22.17 1.12 13.21
N TRP A 218 -21.49 2.21 12.81
CA TRP A 218 -21.87 3.02 11.65
C TRP A 218 -20.97 2.73 10.44
N CYS A 219 -21.56 2.53 9.26
CA CYS A 219 -20.80 2.39 8.00
C CYS A 219 -20.52 3.77 7.39
N LEU A 220 -19.24 4.10 7.14
CA LEU A 220 -18.87 5.43 6.65
C LEU A 220 -19.32 5.73 5.20
N ARG A 221 -19.76 4.70 4.45
CA ARG A 221 -20.36 4.84 3.11
C ARG A 221 -21.66 5.65 3.08
N HIS A 222 -22.31 5.87 4.23
CA HIS A 222 -23.45 6.79 4.33
C HIS A 222 -23.07 8.27 4.14
N PHE A 223 -21.82 8.62 4.41
CA PHE A 223 -21.35 10.02 4.44
C PHE A 223 -20.28 10.32 3.37
N TYR A 224 -19.72 9.28 2.75
CA TYR A 224 -18.66 9.39 1.75
C TYR A 224 -18.86 8.40 0.59
N GLU A 225 -19.12 8.94 -0.61
CA GLU A 225 -19.28 8.21 -1.87
C GLU A 225 -18.16 7.20 -2.17
N ASN A 226 -16.95 7.49 -1.69
CA ASN A 226 -15.72 6.74 -1.99
C ASN A 226 -15.01 6.21 -0.73
N SER A 227 -15.68 6.10 0.42
CA SER A 227 -15.08 5.38 1.55
C SER A 227 -15.02 3.88 1.26
N ARG A 228 -13.86 3.27 1.55
CA ARG A 228 -13.76 1.82 1.75
C ARG A 228 -14.69 1.38 2.87
N ASN A 229 -14.93 0.07 3.00
CA ASN A 229 -15.81 -0.51 4.01
C ASN A 229 -15.17 -0.40 5.41
N GLU A 230 -15.17 0.83 5.93
CA GLU A 230 -14.65 1.28 7.21
C GLU A 230 -15.86 1.64 8.09
N THR A 231 -15.87 1.09 9.30
CA THR A 231 -16.97 1.24 10.26
C THR A 231 -16.47 1.88 11.55
N LEU A 232 -17.25 2.80 12.12
CA LEU A 232 -17.03 3.30 13.48
C LEU A 232 -17.79 2.39 14.45
N ASN A 233 -17.10 1.80 15.45
CA ASN A 233 -17.73 0.97 16.48
C ASN A 233 -17.61 1.64 17.86
N PHE A 234 -18.76 1.77 18.52
CA PHE A 234 -18.95 2.52 19.76
C PHE A 234 -19.10 1.64 21.00
N GLN A 235 -19.26 0.32 20.85
CA GLN A 235 -19.59 -0.62 21.94
C GLN A 235 -18.53 -0.65 23.06
N SER A 236 -17.28 -0.32 22.71
CA SER A 236 -16.12 -0.24 23.61
C SER A 236 -15.91 1.14 24.22
N ILE A 237 -16.77 2.12 23.94
CA ILE A 237 -16.74 3.45 24.56
C ILE A 237 -17.67 3.44 25.76
N ASN A 238 -17.14 3.73 26.94
CA ASN A 238 -17.85 3.74 28.22
C ASN A 238 -17.48 5.00 29.01
N PRO A 239 -18.32 5.46 29.95
CA PRO A 239 -19.68 5.01 30.27
C PRO A 239 -20.72 5.35 29.18
N TYR A 240 -21.97 4.90 29.35
CA TYR A 240 -23.02 5.07 28.33
C TYR A 240 -23.34 6.53 27.98
N TRP A 241 -23.42 7.43 28.97
CA TRP A 241 -23.63 8.86 28.72
C TRP A 241 -22.53 9.43 27.82
N TYR A 242 -21.29 9.02 28.06
CA TYR A 242 -20.12 9.46 27.29
C TYR A 242 -20.14 8.89 25.87
N ARG A 243 -20.54 7.62 25.69
CA ARG A 243 -20.78 7.03 24.36
C ARG A 243 -21.75 7.88 23.53
N GLN A 244 -22.84 8.35 24.13
CA GLN A 244 -23.83 9.17 23.44
C GLN A 244 -23.28 10.54 23.02
N GLU A 245 -22.49 11.20 23.86
CA GLU A 245 -21.83 12.45 23.46
C GLU A 245 -20.78 12.24 22.35
N VAL A 246 -20.02 11.13 22.38
CA VAL A 246 -19.09 10.78 21.30
C VAL A 246 -19.82 10.46 19.98
N LYS A 247 -20.99 9.81 20.03
CA LYS A 247 -21.85 9.60 18.85
C LYS A 247 -22.32 10.94 18.28
N LYS A 248 -22.88 11.84 19.10
CA LYS A 248 -23.29 13.19 18.67
C LYS A 248 -22.14 13.98 18.03
N TYR A 249 -20.95 13.99 18.64
CA TYR A 249 -19.79 14.70 18.10
C TYR A 249 -19.30 14.13 16.77
N LEU A 250 -19.19 12.80 16.65
CA LEU A 250 -18.78 12.17 15.39
C LEU A 250 -19.82 12.35 14.29
N TYR A 251 -21.12 12.38 14.62
CA TYR A 251 -22.19 12.72 13.67
C TYR A 251 -22.10 14.17 13.20
N TYR A 252 -21.90 15.13 14.12
CA TYR A 252 -21.63 16.53 13.77
C TYR A 252 -20.42 16.68 12.82
N LEU A 253 -19.32 15.97 13.08
CA LEU A 253 -18.12 15.97 12.22
C LEU A 253 -18.33 15.32 10.84
N LEU A 254 -19.33 14.43 10.71
CA LEU A 254 -19.73 13.80 9.45
C LEU A 254 -20.62 14.73 8.63
N GLU A 255 -21.68 15.27 9.24
CA GLU A 255 -22.63 16.19 8.59
C GLU A 255 -21.95 17.49 8.10
N THR A 256 -21.06 18.07 8.92
CA THR A 256 -20.27 19.25 8.52
C THR A 256 -19.18 18.95 7.47
N LYS A 257 -18.96 17.67 7.12
CA LYS A 257 -17.91 17.19 6.19
C LYS A 257 -16.51 17.72 6.51
N LEU A 258 -16.26 18.09 7.77
CA LEU A 258 -15.06 18.79 8.25
C LEU A 258 -13.77 17.98 7.98
N PHE A 259 -13.87 16.65 7.89
CA PHE A 259 -12.79 15.80 7.41
C PHE A 259 -13.10 15.20 6.03
N SER A 260 -12.25 15.50 5.05
CA SER A 260 -12.27 14.86 3.71
C SER A 260 -11.71 13.43 3.69
N ARG A 261 -11.44 12.81 4.84
CA ARG A 261 -10.87 11.46 4.98
C ARG A 261 -11.35 10.74 6.24
N THR A 262 -11.97 9.57 6.05
CA THR A 262 -12.41 8.63 7.09
C THR A 262 -11.33 8.31 8.13
N SER A 263 -10.07 8.20 7.71
CA SER A 263 -8.96 7.85 8.61
C SER A 263 -8.77 8.83 9.79
N LYS A 264 -9.17 10.11 9.65
CA LYS A 264 -9.12 11.07 10.78
C LYS A 264 -10.25 10.81 11.77
N LEU A 265 -11.46 10.45 11.31
CA LEU A 265 -12.57 10.04 12.17
C LEU A 265 -12.24 8.75 12.94
N VAL A 266 -11.58 7.77 12.31
CA VAL A 266 -11.10 6.56 13.00
C VAL A 266 -10.08 6.91 14.10
N THR A 267 -9.17 7.86 13.83
CA THR A 267 -8.25 8.38 14.86
C THR A 267 -9.00 9.07 15.99
N VAL A 268 -9.97 9.95 15.69
CA VAL A 268 -10.80 10.63 16.71
C VAL A 268 -11.55 9.62 17.57
N THR A 269 -12.22 8.64 16.95
CA THR A 269 -12.95 7.56 17.64
C THR A 269 -12.03 6.77 18.57
N THR A 270 -10.80 6.47 18.13
CA THR A 270 -9.79 5.77 18.94
C THR A 270 -9.31 6.63 20.11
N THR A 271 -9.06 7.92 19.91
CA THR A 271 -8.70 8.88 20.97
C THR A 271 -9.82 9.03 22.00
N LEU A 272 -11.07 9.16 21.56
CA LEU A 272 -12.21 9.32 22.45
C LEU A 272 -12.55 8.02 23.20
N ARG A 273 -12.32 6.84 22.63
CA ARG A 273 -12.36 5.56 23.36
C ARG A 273 -11.37 5.54 24.53
N GLN A 274 -10.12 5.97 24.28
CA GLN A 274 -9.07 6.04 25.31
C GLN A 274 -9.36 7.10 26.39
N LEU A 275 -10.09 8.17 26.06
CA LEU A 275 -10.65 9.06 27.08
C LEU A 275 -11.76 8.37 27.88
N GLY A 276 -12.62 7.57 27.24
CA GLY A 276 -13.66 6.79 27.92
C GLY A 276 -13.10 5.81 28.96
N GLU A 277 -11.94 5.19 28.67
CA GLU A 277 -11.19 4.40 29.64
C GLU A 277 -10.81 5.23 30.89
N SER A 278 -10.30 6.46 30.71
CA SER A 278 -9.96 7.38 31.81
C SER A 278 -11.19 7.92 32.56
N ILE A 279 -12.29 8.24 31.87
CA ILE A 279 -13.57 8.66 32.45
C ILE A 279 -14.16 7.51 33.30
N SER A 280 -14.05 6.26 32.81
CA SER A 280 -14.53 5.07 33.51
C SER A 280 -13.69 4.77 34.76
N ALA A 281 -12.37 4.96 34.71
CA ALA A 281 -11.47 4.79 35.87
C ALA A 281 -11.79 5.75 37.03
N PHE A 282 -12.27 6.96 36.72
CA PHE A 282 -12.73 7.95 37.71
C PHE A 282 -14.25 7.87 38.00
N ALA A 283 -14.95 6.88 37.42
CA ALA A 283 -16.38 6.60 37.63
C ALA A 283 -17.34 7.79 37.40
N LEU A 284 -17.02 8.70 36.46
CA LEU A 284 -17.83 9.90 36.20
C LEU A 284 -19.26 9.57 35.75
N LYS A 285 -20.22 10.28 36.34
CA LYS A 285 -21.66 10.19 36.06
C LYS A 285 -22.12 11.16 34.98
N ASN A 286 -21.39 12.25 34.76
CA ASN A 286 -21.75 13.28 33.76
C ASN A 286 -20.53 14.13 33.33
N LYS A 287 -20.72 15.03 32.34
CA LYS A 287 -19.64 15.87 31.79
C LYS A 287 -19.17 17.03 32.67
N PHE A 288 -19.91 17.43 33.70
CA PHE A 288 -19.55 18.56 34.57
C PHE A 288 -18.57 18.16 35.68
N GLU A 289 -18.44 16.86 35.96
CA GLU A 289 -17.40 16.29 36.83
C GLU A 289 -16.02 16.26 36.16
N PHE A 290 -15.93 16.68 34.89
CA PHE A 290 -14.71 16.58 34.10
C PHE A 290 -13.64 17.57 34.58
N ASN A 291 -12.51 17.02 35.03
CA ASN A 291 -11.43 17.77 35.64
C ASN A 291 -10.06 17.31 35.13
N ARG A 292 -9.02 18.04 35.50
CA ARG A 292 -7.66 17.86 34.95
C ARG A 292 -7.01 16.51 35.31
N ASN A 293 -7.44 15.82 36.37
CA ASN A 293 -6.88 14.51 36.71
C ASN A 293 -7.23 13.43 35.67
N ILE A 294 -8.37 13.58 34.98
CA ILE A 294 -8.77 12.71 33.87
C ILE A 294 -7.84 12.91 32.66
N VAL A 295 -7.40 14.15 32.42
CA VAL A 295 -6.40 14.47 31.37
C VAL A 295 -5.03 13.88 31.72
N PHE A 296 -4.65 13.87 33.00
CA PHE A 296 -3.43 13.19 33.46
C PHE A 296 -3.52 11.67 33.29
N GLN A 297 -4.59 11.03 33.77
CA GLN A 297 -4.82 9.59 33.56
C GLN A 297 -4.82 9.20 32.07
N PHE A 298 -5.38 10.05 31.21
CA PHE A 298 -5.32 9.86 29.77
C PHE A 298 -3.87 9.92 29.25
N LEU A 299 -3.07 10.87 29.72
CA LEU A 299 -1.66 10.99 29.33
C LEU A 299 -0.82 9.80 29.83
N ASP A 300 -1.09 9.29 31.04
CA ASP A 300 -0.43 8.10 31.59
C ASP A 300 -0.78 6.85 30.78
N ASN A 301 -2.05 6.69 30.40
CA ASN A 301 -2.51 5.66 29.45
C ASN A 301 -1.86 5.83 28.05
N CYS A 302 -1.34 7.01 27.73
CA CYS A 302 -0.66 7.34 26.48
C CYS A 302 0.87 7.36 26.58
N GLN A 303 1.50 7.09 27.73
CA GLN A 303 2.95 7.30 27.94
C GLN A 303 3.86 6.57 26.93
N ASN A 304 3.42 5.41 26.43
CA ASN A 304 4.12 4.60 25.44
C ASN A 304 3.96 5.12 23.98
N ASN A 305 3.26 6.23 23.75
CA ASN A 305 3.13 6.85 22.44
C ASN A 305 4.19 7.91 22.19
N LYS A 306 4.68 7.99 20.95
CA LYS A 306 5.63 9.04 20.53
C LYS A 306 5.01 10.43 20.70
N ASN A 307 5.80 11.42 21.12
CA ASN A 307 5.36 12.80 21.40
C ASN A 307 4.43 13.42 20.32
N PRO A 308 4.67 13.28 18.99
CA PRO A 308 3.75 13.81 17.97
C PRO A 308 2.36 13.15 18.00
N THR A 309 2.27 11.88 18.41
CA THR A 309 1.01 11.15 18.57
C THR A 309 0.27 11.63 19.81
N ILE A 310 0.96 11.86 20.94
CA ILE A 310 0.37 12.43 22.15
C ILE A 310 -0.20 13.82 21.86
N ASN A 311 0.58 14.69 21.21
CA ASN A 311 0.11 16.03 20.81
C ASN A 311 -1.09 15.97 19.85
N GLY A 312 -1.10 15.01 18.92
CA GLY A 312 -2.22 14.77 18.02
C GLY A 312 -3.50 14.28 18.73
N LYS A 313 -3.36 13.51 19.82
CA LYS A 313 -4.47 13.14 20.72
C LYS A 313 -4.95 14.34 21.54
N LEU A 314 -4.03 15.11 22.15
CA LEU A 314 -4.36 16.30 22.95
C LEU A 314 -5.11 17.37 22.14
N ALA A 315 -4.77 17.55 20.87
CA ALA A 315 -5.55 18.40 19.96
C ALA A 315 -6.99 17.89 19.81
N ILE A 316 -7.17 16.61 19.46
CA ILE A 316 -8.50 15.97 19.33
C ILE A 316 -9.32 16.08 20.63
N LEU A 317 -8.68 15.94 21.79
CA LEU A 317 -9.33 16.12 23.08
C LEU A 317 -9.75 17.57 23.32
N ARG A 318 -8.90 18.55 22.99
CA ARG A 318 -9.27 19.97 23.06
C ARG A 318 -10.47 20.24 22.17
N ASP A 319 -10.42 19.87 20.89
CA ASP A 319 -11.50 20.04 19.91
C ASP A 319 -12.85 19.49 20.45
N PHE A 320 -12.82 18.31 21.09
CA PHE A 320 -14.01 17.63 21.63
C PHE A 320 -14.52 18.22 22.96
N LEU A 321 -13.62 18.57 23.89
CA LEU A 321 -14.01 19.17 25.17
C LEU A 321 -14.56 20.60 24.97
N GLU A 322 -14.06 21.31 23.96
CA GLU A 322 -14.59 22.61 23.52
C GLU A 322 -16.00 22.46 22.95
N TRP A 323 -16.23 21.46 22.09
CA TRP A 323 -17.56 21.11 21.58
C TRP A 323 -18.54 20.67 22.70
N LEU A 324 -18.06 20.11 23.80
CA LEU A 324 -18.87 19.84 24.99
C LEU A 324 -19.22 21.09 25.82
N ASN A 325 -18.74 22.28 25.45
CA ASN A 325 -18.78 23.53 26.22
C ASN A 325 -18.07 23.41 27.59
N LEU A 326 -16.86 22.83 27.60
CA LEU A 326 -15.97 22.78 28.77
C LEU A 326 -14.77 23.71 28.57
N GLU A 327 -14.26 24.30 29.66
CA GLU A 327 -13.14 25.25 29.61
C GLU A 327 -11.81 24.55 29.27
N THR A 328 -11.48 24.47 27.99
CA THR A 328 -10.33 23.66 27.55
C THR A 328 -8.97 24.22 27.95
N LEU A 329 -8.87 25.52 28.28
CA LEU A 329 -7.62 26.16 28.70
C LEU A 329 -7.19 25.76 30.11
N CYS A 330 -8.12 25.56 31.05
CA CYS A 330 -7.79 25.08 32.39
C CYS A 330 -7.47 23.58 32.40
N LEU A 331 -8.19 22.80 31.56
CA LEU A 331 -8.05 21.35 31.39
C LEU A 331 -6.78 20.95 30.61
N ILE A 332 -6.55 21.47 29.40
CA ILE A 332 -5.43 21.12 28.50
C ILE A 332 -4.62 22.39 28.19
N ARG A 333 -3.52 22.56 28.93
CA ARG A 333 -2.64 23.73 28.88
C ARG A 333 -1.59 23.56 27.79
N ASN A 334 -1.08 24.66 27.24
CA ASN A 334 -0.07 24.60 26.16
C ASN A 334 1.25 23.92 26.58
N ARG A 335 1.56 23.86 27.89
CA ARG A 335 2.72 23.11 28.44
C ARG A 335 2.55 21.59 28.43
N ASP A 336 1.33 21.10 28.23
CA ASP A 336 1.02 19.66 28.20
C ASP A 336 1.36 19.04 26.83
N PHE A 337 1.56 19.89 25.81
CA PHE A 337 2.05 19.48 24.50
C PHE A 337 3.56 19.26 24.55
N LEU A 338 3.96 18.01 24.35
CA LEU A 338 5.35 17.55 24.46
C LEU A 338 6.22 18.11 23.33
N LYS A 339 7.47 18.45 23.63
CA LYS A 339 8.46 18.83 22.61
C LYS A 339 8.62 17.68 21.59
N THR A 340 8.52 17.99 20.30
CA THR A 340 8.69 17.01 19.22
C THR A 340 10.00 17.25 18.49
N ASN A 341 10.95 16.33 18.61
CA ASN A 341 12.11 16.31 17.72
C ASN A 341 11.61 16.06 16.29
N LYS A 342 11.94 16.98 15.38
CA LYS A 342 11.84 16.71 13.94
C LYS A 342 13.12 15.96 13.56
N ASN A 343 12.97 14.75 13.02
CA ASN A 343 14.06 14.15 12.25
C ASN A 343 14.30 15.01 11.00
N ASP A 344 15.54 15.05 10.51
CA ASP A 344 15.82 15.61 9.19
C ASP A 344 15.03 14.89 8.09
N ALA A 345 14.89 15.53 6.93
CA ALA A 345 14.19 14.94 5.80
C ALA A 345 14.90 13.65 5.32
N ASP A 346 14.12 12.61 5.02
CA ASP A 346 14.61 11.36 4.44
C ASP A 346 14.60 11.47 2.90
N TRP A 347 15.76 11.22 2.26
CA TRP A 347 15.94 11.19 0.80
C TRP A 347 16.93 10.10 0.38
N LEU A 348 16.67 9.47 -0.78
CA LEU A 348 17.70 8.70 -1.50
C LEU A 348 18.76 9.67 -2.05
N ASP A 349 20.02 9.37 -1.80
CA ASP A 349 21.21 10.07 -2.30
C ASP A 349 21.41 9.87 -3.81
N GLU A 350 22.57 10.23 -4.37
CA GLU A 350 22.87 9.96 -5.78
C GLU A 350 23.19 8.48 -6.04
N VAL A 351 23.97 7.83 -5.16
CA VAL A 351 24.42 6.45 -5.35
C VAL A 351 23.23 5.49 -5.38
N ALA A 352 22.32 5.57 -4.41
CA ALA A 352 21.12 4.75 -4.40
C ALA A 352 20.16 5.06 -5.57
N ARG A 353 20.08 6.32 -6.03
CA ARG A 353 19.21 6.69 -7.16
C ARG A 353 19.71 6.12 -8.48
N GLU A 354 21.00 6.22 -8.78
CA GLU A 354 21.56 5.64 -10.00
C GLU A 354 21.58 4.11 -9.92
N GLY A 355 21.90 3.53 -8.76
CA GLY A 355 21.78 2.08 -8.53
C GLY A 355 20.36 1.56 -8.76
N ILE A 356 19.32 2.26 -8.29
CA ILE A 356 17.92 1.88 -8.61
C ILE A 356 17.63 2.03 -10.10
N LYS A 357 18.04 3.14 -10.74
CA LYS A 357 17.82 3.39 -12.18
C LYS A 357 18.47 2.32 -13.07
N GLN A 358 19.68 1.87 -12.71
CA GLN A 358 20.47 0.89 -13.46
C GLN A 358 19.73 -0.44 -13.65
N TYR A 359 18.93 -0.87 -12.67
CA TYR A 359 18.26 -2.18 -12.65
C TYR A 359 16.74 -2.12 -12.89
N LEU A 360 16.20 -0.99 -13.40
CA LEU A 360 14.76 -0.85 -13.68
C LEU A 360 14.27 -1.77 -14.82
N ASP A 361 15.17 -2.35 -15.60
CA ASP A 361 14.93 -3.39 -16.60
C ASP A 361 14.60 -4.76 -15.97
N LYS A 362 15.17 -5.06 -14.79
CA LYS A 362 14.95 -6.31 -14.02
C LYS A 362 13.60 -6.36 -13.29
N ILE A 363 12.69 -5.41 -13.54
CA ILE A 363 11.35 -5.37 -12.93
C ILE A 363 10.27 -5.10 -13.99
N PRO A 364 8.98 -5.42 -13.75
CA PRO A 364 7.94 -5.28 -14.76
C PRO A 364 7.82 -3.82 -15.23
N ALA A 365 7.90 -3.58 -16.54
CA ALA A 365 7.95 -2.23 -17.12
C ALA A 365 6.88 -1.23 -16.59
N PRO A 366 5.61 -1.61 -16.34
CA PRO A 366 4.62 -0.69 -15.75
C PRO A 366 5.02 -0.18 -14.34
N ILE A 367 5.74 -0.99 -13.57
CA ILE A 367 6.26 -0.65 -12.25
C ILE A 367 7.46 0.28 -12.37
N ALA A 368 8.38 0.01 -13.31
CA ALA A 368 9.50 0.89 -13.61
C ALA A 368 9.01 2.27 -14.06
N ARG A 369 8.01 2.33 -14.95
CA ARG A 369 7.39 3.58 -15.41
C ARG A 369 6.69 4.33 -14.28
N HIS A 370 6.02 3.63 -13.35
CA HIS A 370 5.46 4.25 -12.14
C HIS A 370 6.55 4.88 -11.27
N TYR A 371 7.67 4.19 -11.03
CA TYR A 371 8.81 4.77 -10.31
C TYR A 371 9.37 6.01 -11.03
N ILE A 372 9.64 5.92 -12.33
CA ILE A 372 10.20 7.02 -13.14
C ILE A 372 9.27 8.25 -13.11
N VAL A 373 7.96 8.07 -13.31
CA VAL A 373 6.99 9.18 -13.27
C VAL A 373 6.91 9.78 -11.87
N GLN A 374 6.76 8.96 -10.81
CA GLN A 374 6.65 9.46 -9.44
C GLN A 374 7.92 10.19 -8.97
N VAL A 375 9.10 9.72 -9.36
CA VAL A 375 10.37 10.44 -9.16
C VAL A 375 10.35 11.74 -9.94
N TYR A 376 10.00 11.74 -11.23
CA TYR A 376 10.07 12.94 -12.05
C TYR A 376 9.15 14.04 -11.55
N ILE A 377 7.84 13.82 -11.43
CA ILE A 377 6.87 14.86 -11.04
C ILE A 377 6.91 15.22 -9.54
N ALA A 378 7.81 14.61 -8.77
CA ALA A 378 7.98 14.79 -7.32
C ALA A 378 6.67 14.67 -6.49
N ALA A 379 5.60 14.08 -7.03
CA ALA A 379 4.28 14.16 -6.40
C ALA A 379 4.14 13.15 -5.24
N ARG A 380 3.10 13.32 -4.41
CA ARG A 380 2.89 12.44 -3.25
C ARG A 380 2.37 11.09 -3.75
N PRO A 381 2.68 9.95 -3.10
CA PRO A 381 2.24 8.64 -3.58
C PRO A 381 0.71 8.51 -3.79
N GLY A 382 -0.10 9.22 -2.99
CA GLY A 382 -1.55 9.29 -3.23
C GLY A 382 -1.90 10.02 -4.54
N ASP A 383 -1.32 11.20 -4.75
CA ASP A 383 -1.53 12.04 -5.93
C ASP A 383 -1.09 11.31 -7.23
N VAL A 384 -0.04 10.46 -7.19
CA VAL A 384 0.41 9.66 -8.35
C VAL A 384 -0.39 8.37 -8.55
N CYS A 385 -0.80 7.70 -7.47
CA CYS A 385 -1.68 6.53 -7.59
C CYS A 385 -3.06 6.88 -8.20
N GLN A 386 -3.47 8.15 -8.11
CA GLN A 386 -4.73 8.66 -8.67
C GLN A 386 -4.51 9.54 -9.92
N LEU A 387 -3.32 9.46 -10.54
CA LEU A 387 -2.99 10.15 -11.78
C LEU A 387 -3.89 9.62 -12.92
N HIS A 388 -4.66 10.52 -13.53
CA HIS A 388 -5.63 10.20 -14.57
C HIS A 388 -4.95 9.70 -15.86
N PHE A 389 -5.65 8.93 -16.67
CA PHE A 389 -5.10 8.34 -17.90
C PHE A 389 -4.65 9.40 -18.92
N ASP A 390 -5.40 10.49 -19.06
CA ASP A 390 -5.17 11.59 -20.00
C ASP A 390 -4.17 12.67 -19.50
N CYS A 391 -3.37 12.38 -18.47
CA CYS A 391 -2.65 13.43 -17.72
C CYS A 391 -1.64 14.28 -18.53
N LEU A 392 -1.36 13.94 -19.78
CA LEU A 392 -0.51 14.71 -20.70
C LEU A 392 -1.34 15.81 -21.39
N VAL A 393 -0.93 17.06 -21.22
CA VAL A 393 -1.55 18.23 -21.86
C VAL A 393 -0.49 18.97 -22.67
N GLU A 394 -0.82 19.35 -23.91
CA GLU A 394 -0.03 20.27 -24.71
C GLU A 394 -0.56 21.70 -24.55
N GLU A 395 0.34 22.64 -24.25
CA GLU A 395 0.07 24.07 -24.21
C GLU A 395 1.21 24.78 -24.97
N ASN A 396 0.89 25.56 -26.01
CA ASN A 396 1.88 26.35 -26.77
C ASN A 396 3.11 25.54 -27.25
N GLY A 397 2.88 24.33 -27.79
CA GLY A 397 3.94 23.42 -28.28
C GLY A 397 4.80 22.81 -27.18
N LYS A 398 4.41 22.95 -25.90
CA LYS A 398 5.11 22.40 -24.73
C LYS A 398 4.20 21.42 -24.01
N TRP A 399 4.78 20.32 -23.55
CA TRP A 399 4.06 19.24 -22.91
C TRP A 399 4.16 19.31 -21.38
N TYR A 400 3.05 19.06 -20.72
CA TYR A 400 2.90 19.13 -19.27
C TYR A 400 2.20 17.86 -18.75
N VAL A 401 2.56 17.43 -17.55
CA VAL A 401 1.74 16.49 -16.77
C VAL A 401 0.87 17.29 -15.81
N LYS A 402 -0.44 17.21 -15.99
CA LYS A 402 -1.47 17.83 -15.19
C LYS A 402 -2.02 16.81 -14.19
N PHE A 403 -2.07 17.16 -12.90
CA PHE A 403 -2.54 16.24 -11.85
C PHE A 403 -3.19 16.98 -10.68
N PHE A 404 -4.10 16.31 -9.97
CA PHE A 404 -4.78 16.87 -8.81
C PHE A 404 -4.05 16.53 -7.52
N GLN A 405 -3.83 17.52 -6.66
CA GLN A 405 -3.18 17.31 -5.35
C GLN A 405 -4.25 17.14 -4.25
N HIS A 406 -4.51 15.90 -3.85
CA HIS A 406 -5.58 15.60 -2.88
C HIS A 406 -5.32 16.11 -1.45
N LYS A 407 -4.11 16.61 -1.14
CA LYS A 407 -3.83 17.31 0.14
C LYS A 407 -4.20 18.80 0.10
N THR A 408 -4.12 19.44 -1.06
CA THR A 408 -4.29 20.89 -1.24
C THR A 408 -5.50 21.26 -2.09
N GLN A 409 -6.23 20.27 -2.60
CA GLN A 409 -7.49 20.40 -3.35
C GLN A 409 -7.36 21.34 -4.56
N ARG A 410 -6.25 21.21 -5.30
CA ARG A 410 -5.98 21.99 -6.53
C ARG A 410 -5.26 21.17 -7.58
N TRP A 411 -5.42 21.59 -8.84
CA TRP A 411 -4.60 21.13 -9.95
C TRP A 411 -3.18 21.70 -9.87
N HIS A 412 -2.21 20.89 -10.29
CA HIS A 412 -0.82 21.30 -10.56
C HIS A 412 -0.44 20.84 -11.97
N LYS A 413 0.52 21.53 -12.60
CA LYS A 413 1.11 21.12 -13.87
C LYS A 413 2.63 21.25 -13.85
N ILE A 414 3.31 20.22 -14.33
CA ILE A 414 4.78 20.17 -14.42
C ILE A 414 5.17 19.88 -15.86
N PHE A 415 6.06 20.71 -16.43
CA PHE A 415 6.61 20.50 -17.78
C PHE A 415 7.32 19.13 -17.88
N VAL A 416 7.09 18.39 -18.96
CA VAL A 416 7.75 17.11 -19.25
C VAL A 416 8.69 17.19 -20.44
N SER A 417 9.88 16.63 -20.26
CA SER A 417 10.80 16.36 -21.38
C SER A 417 10.27 15.22 -22.26
N ARG A 418 10.71 15.18 -23.53
CA ARG A 418 10.36 14.12 -24.50
C ARG A 418 10.58 12.70 -23.96
N LYS A 419 11.59 12.48 -23.10
CA LYS A 419 11.86 11.19 -22.45
C LYS A 419 10.74 10.79 -21.48
N ILE A 420 10.20 11.73 -20.69
CA ILE A 420 9.12 11.46 -19.73
C ILE A 420 7.76 11.39 -20.42
N ARG A 421 7.53 12.23 -21.43
CA ARG A 421 6.36 12.11 -22.32
C ARG A 421 6.26 10.69 -22.88
N LYS A 422 7.35 10.18 -23.50
CA LYS A 422 7.40 8.80 -24.03
C LYS A 422 7.13 7.73 -22.96
N VAL A 423 7.69 7.89 -21.76
CA VAL A 423 7.43 6.97 -20.63
C VAL A 423 5.95 6.95 -20.22
N ILE A 424 5.23 8.06 -20.35
CA ILE A 424 3.79 8.12 -20.05
C ILE A 424 2.98 7.55 -21.22
N GLU A 425 3.33 7.87 -22.47
CA GLU A 425 2.71 7.31 -23.68
C GLU A 425 2.84 5.78 -23.74
N GLU A 426 4.02 5.22 -23.44
CA GLU A 426 4.24 3.77 -23.30
C GLU A 426 3.42 3.13 -22.17
N GLN A 427 3.05 3.91 -21.16
CA GLN A 427 2.21 3.45 -20.05
C GLN A 427 0.72 3.52 -20.41
N GLN A 428 0.26 4.58 -21.08
CA GLN A 428 -1.08 4.68 -21.66
C GLN A 428 -1.35 3.54 -22.64
N GLN A 429 -0.41 3.30 -23.57
CA GLN A 429 -0.45 2.18 -24.52
C GLN A 429 -0.45 0.80 -23.85
N TRP A 430 0.10 0.66 -22.64
CA TRP A 430 0.05 -0.58 -21.88
C TRP A 430 -1.29 -0.75 -21.15
N ILE A 431 -1.84 0.33 -20.58
CA ILE A 431 -3.15 0.33 -19.93
C ILE A 431 -4.25 -0.06 -20.94
N GLY A 432 -4.32 0.58 -22.10
CA GLY A 432 -5.31 0.27 -23.15
C GLY A 432 -5.10 -1.07 -23.89
N LYS A 433 -4.10 -1.87 -23.48
CA LYS A 433 -3.91 -3.26 -23.91
C LYS A 433 -4.24 -4.28 -22.81
N VAL A 434 -4.61 -3.81 -21.62
CA VAL A 434 -4.78 -4.60 -20.39
C VAL A 434 -6.14 -4.39 -19.74
N PHE A 435 -6.78 -3.25 -20.02
CA PHE A 435 -8.16 -2.93 -19.64
C PHE A 435 -8.89 -2.25 -20.80
N ASP A 436 -10.21 -2.30 -20.73
CA ASP A 436 -11.14 -1.61 -21.63
C ASP A 436 -11.14 -0.08 -21.38
N GLU A 437 -11.79 0.68 -22.27
CA GLU A 437 -11.71 2.14 -22.33
C GLU A 437 -12.14 2.88 -21.04
N ASP A 438 -12.97 2.25 -20.21
CA ASP A 438 -13.45 2.80 -18.93
C ASP A 438 -12.35 3.03 -17.87
N TYR A 439 -11.13 2.49 -18.05
CA TYR A 439 -10.09 2.56 -17.01
C TYR A 439 -9.36 3.92 -16.93
N SER A 440 -9.88 4.80 -16.08
CA SER A 440 -9.54 6.23 -16.02
C SER A 440 -8.16 6.59 -15.42
N TYR A 441 -7.26 5.64 -15.10
CA TYR A 441 -5.98 5.94 -14.43
C TYR A 441 -4.74 5.49 -15.22
N LEU A 442 -3.64 6.23 -15.09
CA LEU A 442 -2.37 5.90 -15.74
C LEU A 442 -1.69 4.64 -15.14
N PHE A 443 -1.93 4.38 -13.86
CA PHE A 443 -1.36 3.23 -13.14
C PHE A 443 -2.45 2.34 -12.54
N CYS A 444 -2.12 1.06 -12.35
CA CYS A 444 -3.04 0.05 -11.84
C CYS A 444 -2.44 -0.76 -10.68
N HIS A 445 -3.30 -1.40 -9.89
CA HIS A 445 -2.88 -2.30 -8.81
C HIS A 445 -2.54 -3.70 -9.34
N PHE A 446 -1.92 -4.54 -8.50
CA PHE A 446 -1.47 -5.89 -8.89
C PHE A 446 -1.74 -6.92 -7.78
N ARG A 447 -2.29 -8.09 -8.15
CA ARG A 447 -2.77 -9.13 -7.22
C ARG A 447 -1.65 -9.84 -6.45
N THR A 448 -0.57 -10.16 -7.14
CA THR A 448 0.44 -11.12 -6.66
C THR A 448 1.83 -10.52 -6.80
N ILE A 449 2.46 -10.22 -5.67
CA ILE A 449 3.86 -9.83 -5.60
C ILE A 449 4.52 -10.67 -4.50
N LYS A 450 5.53 -11.45 -4.89
CA LYS A 450 6.28 -12.35 -4.02
C LYS A 450 7.78 -12.09 -4.23
N GLN A 451 8.54 -12.07 -3.15
CA GLN A 451 10.00 -11.84 -3.17
C GLN A 451 10.74 -12.93 -3.98
N ALA A 452 10.31 -14.19 -3.85
CA ALA A 452 10.78 -15.33 -4.63
C ALA A 452 10.28 -15.36 -6.09
N SER A 453 9.79 -14.24 -6.62
CA SER A 453 9.45 -14.08 -8.05
C SER A 453 10.26 -12.97 -8.72
N TYR A 454 11.21 -12.34 -8.02
CA TYR A 454 12.21 -11.48 -8.65
C TYR A 454 13.20 -12.33 -9.49
N PRO A 455 13.64 -11.90 -10.68
CA PRO A 455 13.26 -10.67 -11.40
C PRO A 455 12.07 -10.84 -12.37
N THR A 456 11.62 -12.08 -12.65
CA THR A 456 10.73 -12.37 -13.80
C THR A 456 9.24 -12.16 -13.54
N PHE A 457 8.81 -12.09 -12.27
CA PHE A 457 7.43 -11.90 -11.80
C PHE A 457 6.31 -12.65 -12.56
N PRO A 458 6.45 -13.93 -12.96
CA PRO A 458 5.56 -14.61 -13.92
C PRO A 458 4.11 -14.85 -13.43
N ASN A 459 3.81 -14.50 -12.18
CA ASN A 459 2.47 -14.61 -11.59
C ASN A 459 1.84 -13.25 -11.25
N ILE A 460 2.50 -12.13 -11.61
CA ILE A 460 1.93 -10.79 -11.43
C ILE A 460 0.73 -10.64 -12.38
N ARG A 461 -0.40 -10.16 -11.85
CA ARG A 461 -1.62 -9.90 -12.62
C ARG A 461 -2.17 -8.54 -12.22
N SER A 462 -2.53 -7.75 -13.22
CA SER A 462 -3.11 -6.41 -13.08
C SER A 462 -4.51 -6.44 -12.44
N LEU A 463 -5.00 -5.26 -12.08
CA LEU A 463 -6.31 -5.00 -11.48
C LEU A 463 -6.89 -3.69 -12.02
N PRO A 464 -8.18 -3.62 -12.39
CA PRO A 464 -8.84 -2.39 -12.85
C PRO A 464 -9.16 -1.50 -11.65
N GLN A 465 -8.13 -1.09 -10.92
CA GLN A 465 -8.20 -0.17 -9.78
C GLN A 465 -6.85 0.55 -9.61
N PRO A 466 -6.83 1.81 -9.15
CA PRO A 466 -5.60 2.54 -8.91
C PRO A 466 -4.72 1.85 -7.82
N PRO A 467 -3.38 2.02 -7.85
CA PRO A 467 -2.50 1.40 -6.88
C PRO A 467 -2.80 1.88 -5.44
N ILE A 468 -2.65 1.00 -4.46
CA ILE A 468 -2.78 1.41 -3.05
C ILE A 468 -1.62 2.33 -2.66
N SER A 469 -1.92 3.53 -2.15
CA SER A 469 -0.93 4.56 -1.81
C SER A 469 -0.17 4.34 -0.49
N ALA A 470 -0.58 3.35 0.32
CA ALA A 470 0.14 2.95 1.54
C ALA A 470 1.35 2.07 1.16
N ALA A 471 2.55 2.46 1.63
CA ALA A 471 3.84 1.91 1.22
C ALA A 471 3.88 0.37 1.14
N ASP A 472 3.50 -0.32 2.21
CA ASP A 472 3.64 -1.77 2.33
C ASP A 472 2.61 -2.57 1.51
N ARG A 473 1.61 -1.87 0.95
CA ARG A 473 0.66 -2.41 -0.04
C ARG A 473 0.86 -1.85 -1.46
N ASN A 474 1.72 -0.84 -1.65
CA ASN A 474 1.94 -0.23 -2.96
C ASN A 474 2.82 -1.15 -3.85
N PRO A 475 2.37 -1.52 -5.08
CA PRO A 475 3.14 -2.41 -5.95
C PRO A 475 4.55 -1.94 -6.26
N MET A 476 4.72 -0.63 -6.53
CA MET A 476 6.00 -0.05 -6.88
C MET A 476 6.93 0.01 -5.67
N VAL A 477 6.46 0.44 -4.50
CA VAL A 477 7.27 0.43 -3.27
C VAL A 477 7.73 -0.98 -2.91
N ARG A 478 6.85 -1.99 -3.01
CA ARG A 478 7.20 -3.39 -2.72
C ARG A 478 8.24 -3.94 -3.69
N ILE A 479 8.13 -3.66 -4.99
CA ILE A 479 9.05 -4.19 -6.01
C ILE A 479 10.39 -3.43 -6.02
N ILE A 480 10.40 -2.11 -5.78
CA ILE A 480 11.65 -1.34 -5.63
C ILE A 480 12.40 -1.76 -4.36
N ARG A 481 11.72 -2.05 -3.24
CA ARG A 481 12.36 -2.69 -2.07
C ARG A 481 13.02 -4.02 -2.42
N MET A 482 12.33 -4.90 -3.15
CA MET A 482 12.89 -6.18 -3.59
C MET A 482 14.10 -6.01 -4.51
N LEU A 483 14.09 -5.00 -5.39
CA LEU A 483 15.22 -4.65 -6.25
C LEU A 483 16.42 -4.14 -5.43
N ILE A 484 16.21 -3.26 -4.45
CA ILE A 484 17.26 -2.79 -3.52
C ILE A 484 17.86 -3.96 -2.71
N GLU A 485 17.01 -4.87 -2.23
CA GLU A 485 17.43 -6.08 -1.51
C GLU A 485 18.27 -7.03 -2.37
N LYS A 486 17.84 -7.28 -3.62
CA LYS A 486 18.38 -8.33 -4.50
C LYS A 486 19.60 -7.91 -5.30
N GLU A 487 19.64 -6.66 -5.75
CA GLU A 487 20.78 -6.06 -6.44
C GLU A 487 21.78 -5.42 -5.47
N ASN A 488 21.53 -5.57 -4.16
CA ASN A 488 22.35 -5.06 -3.05
C ASN A 488 22.70 -3.57 -3.21
N ILE A 489 21.71 -2.75 -3.56
CA ILE A 489 21.90 -1.30 -3.73
C ILE A 489 22.11 -0.67 -2.36
N LEU A 490 23.19 0.08 -2.23
CA LEU A 490 23.58 0.82 -1.04
C LEU A 490 23.58 2.33 -1.33
N ASP A 491 23.49 3.13 -0.27
CA ASP A 491 23.78 4.56 -0.30
C ASP A 491 25.30 4.85 -0.18
N SER A 492 25.68 6.13 -0.22
CA SER A 492 27.06 6.58 0.00
C SER A 492 27.71 6.15 1.33
N ASN A 493 26.93 5.69 2.31
CA ASN A 493 27.40 5.23 3.62
C ASN A 493 27.47 3.69 3.71
N GLY A 494 27.22 2.99 2.61
CA GLY A 494 27.17 1.52 2.57
C GLY A 494 25.90 0.93 3.20
N GLN A 495 24.86 1.72 3.46
CA GLN A 495 23.61 1.26 4.08
C GLN A 495 22.53 1.00 3.04
N LYS A 496 21.55 0.14 3.37
CA LYS A 496 20.43 -0.16 2.47
C LYS A 496 19.32 0.91 2.63
N PRO A 497 18.98 1.66 1.57
CA PRO A 497 18.08 2.81 1.68
C PRO A 497 16.64 2.38 2.00
N HIS A 498 16.02 3.04 2.97
CA HIS A 498 14.65 2.73 3.43
C HIS A 498 13.58 3.27 2.47
N PHE A 499 13.35 2.57 1.36
CA PHE A 499 12.40 3.02 0.36
C PHE A 499 10.94 3.01 0.86
N THR A 500 10.25 4.15 0.77
CA THR A 500 8.85 4.33 1.21
C THR A 500 7.91 4.86 0.13
N GLY A 501 8.41 5.12 -1.08
CA GLY A 501 7.72 5.88 -2.12
C GLY A 501 7.63 7.38 -1.79
N LYS A 502 7.29 7.79 -0.56
CA LYS A 502 7.30 9.22 -0.14
C LYS A 502 8.67 9.87 -0.38
N ILE A 503 9.73 9.10 -0.13
CA ILE A 503 11.15 9.49 -0.29
C ILE A 503 11.49 10.01 -1.70
N THR A 504 10.78 9.58 -2.75
CA THR A 504 11.05 10.05 -4.13
C THR A 504 10.80 11.54 -4.30
N ARG A 505 9.87 12.12 -3.53
CA ARG A 505 9.61 13.57 -3.51
C ARG A 505 10.78 14.33 -2.91
N SER A 506 11.28 13.92 -1.74
CA SER A 506 12.45 14.56 -1.12
C SER A 506 13.66 14.50 -2.04
N SER A 507 14.02 13.31 -2.52
CA SER A 507 15.10 13.11 -3.49
C SER A 507 15.02 13.99 -4.72
N ARG A 508 13.84 14.08 -5.36
CA ARG A 508 13.67 14.91 -6.56
C ARG A 508 13.79 16.39 -6.23
N LEU A 509 13.28 16.83 -5.09
CA LEU A 509 13.35 18.23 -4.67
C LEU A 509 14.75 18.64 -4.22
N GLN A 510 15.55 17.72 -3.68
CA GLN A 510 16.97 17.94 -3.42
C GLN A 510 17.77 18.05 -4.74
N GLU A 511 17.52 17.17 -5.72
CA GLU A 511 18.13 17.28 -7.07
C GLU A 511 17.79 18.63 -7.74
N VAL A 512 16.51 19.03 -7.70
CA VAL A 512 16.05 20.32 -8.24
C VAL A 512 16.66 21.49 -7.46
N ARG A 513 16.80 21.41 -6.13
CA ARG A 513 17.44 22.46 -5.33
C ARG A 513 18.93 22.59 -5.63
N THR A 514 19.68 21.49 -5.65
CA THR A 514 21.13 21.50 -5.96
C THR A 514 21.40 22.07 -7.35
N LYS A 515 20.52 21.80 -8.34
CA LYS A 515 20.72 22.26 -9.72
C LYS A 515 20.12 23.64 -10.04
N TYR A 516 19.04 24.05 -9.37
CA TYR A 516 18.25 25.23 -9.74
C TYR A 516 17.84 26.13 -8.54
N GLY A 517 18.28 25.83 -7.32
CA GLY A 517 18.03 26.61 -6.11
C GLY A 517 16.70 26.31 -5.39
N MET A 518 16.57 26.82 -4.15
CA MET A 518 15.43 26.53 -3.27
C MET A 518 14.07 26.96 -3.84
N GLU A 519 14.02 28.09 -4.55
CA GLU A 519 12.79 28.62 -5.16
C GLU A 519 12.27 27.69 -6.28
N ALA A 520 13.16 27.21 -7.15
CA ALA A 520 12.81 26.24 -8.18
C ALA A 520 12.24 24.96 -7.57
N ALA A 521 12.85 24.44 -6.50
CA ALA A 521 12.33 23.29 -5.77
C ALA A 521 10.96 23.57 -5.10
N GLN A 522 10.75 24.77 -4.54
CA GLN A 522 9.45 25.16 -3.98
C GLN A 522 8.34 25.20 -5.04
N LEU A 523 8.62 25.78 -6.21
CA LEU A 523 7.69 25.87 -7.34
C LEU A 523 7.40 24.49 -7.95
N TYR A 524 8.43 23.67 -8.14
CA TYR A 524 8.29 22.29 -8.63
C TYR A 524 7.41 21.45 -7.71
N ALA A 525 7.62 21.59 -6.39
CA ALA A 525 6.81 20.97 -5.36
C ALA A 525 5.38 21.53 -5.24
N ASP A 526 5.13 22.75 -5.74
CA ASP A 526 3.96 23.56 -5.45
C ASP A 526 3.69 23.71 -3.94
N HIS A 527 4.72 24.17 -3.20
CA HIS A 527 4.61 24.52 -1.78
C HIS A 527 4.33 26.02 -1.58
N LYS A 528 3.35 26.35 -0.73
CA LYS A 528 3.02 27.75 -0.35
C LYS A 528 4.14 28.49 0.38
N SER A 529 5.14 27.79 0.93
CA SER A 529 6.21 28.35 1.76
C SER A 529 7.54 27.63 1.49
N SER A 530 8.61 28.40 1.32
CA SER A 530 9.99 27.91 1.20
C SER A 530 10.39 27.04 2.39
N THR A 531 10.06 27.48 3.61
CA THR A 531 10.26 26.75 4.88
C THR A 531 9.66 25.34 4.85
N THR A 532 8.54 25.12 4.15
CA THR A 532 7.95 23.79 4.01
C THR A 532 8.82 22.88 3.15
N THR A 533 9.34 23.38 2.02
CA THR A 533 10.24 22.64 1.13
C THR A 533 11.57 22.36 1.82
N PHE A 534 12.17 23.39 2.42
CA PHE A 534 13.44 23.32 3.14
C PHE A 534 13.38 22.26 4.25
N GLN A 535 12.53 22.46 5.27
CA GLN A 535 12.57 21.64 6.50
C GLN A 535 12.13 20.18 6.32
N ASN A 536 11.38 19.84 5.27
CA ASN A 536 10.69 18.55 5.17
C ASN A 536 11.02 17.76 3.89
N TYR A 537 11.80 18.32 2.96
CA TYR A 537 12.05 17.68 1.66
C TYR A 537 13.44 17.94 1.06
N ALA A 538 14.02 19.13 1.24
CA ALA A 538 15.27 19.53 0.57
C ALA A 538 16.14 20.47 1.44
N PRO A 539 16.59 20.05 2.64
CA PRO A 539 17.51 20.83 3.45
C PRO A 539 18.94 20.82 2.83
N PRO A 540 19.78 21.84 3.09
CA PRO A 540 21.23 21.76 2.89
C PRO A 540 21.83 20.49 3.48
N THR A 541 22.90 19.99 2.85
CA THR A 541 23.74 18.95 3.46
C THR A 541 24.71 19.60 4.47
N ARG A 542 25.41 18.82 5.30
CA ARG A 542 26.33 19.39 6.29
C ARG A 542 27.53 20.05 5.62
N GLU A 543 27.93 19.47 4.49
CA GLU A 543 29.04 19.87 3.63
C GLU A 543 28.70 21.20 2.95
N GLN A 544 27.49 21.35 2.40
CA GLN A 544 26.97 22.63 1.85
C GLN A 544 26.92 23.78 2.87
N ILE A 545 27.00 23.49 4.17
CA ILE A 545 27.05 24.51 5.24
C ILE A 545 28.50 24.81 5.61
N ALA A 546 29.36 23.78 5.66
CA ALA A 546 30.80 23.91 5.89
C ALA A 546 31.53 24.58 4.70
N GLU A 547 31.01 24.48 3.47
CA GLU A 547 31.45 25.27 2.32
C GLU A 547 31.11 26.77 2.47
N VAL A 548 30.09 27.09 3.27
CA VAL A 548 29.64 28.46 3.57
C VAL A 548 30.04 28.82 5.01
N ASP A 549 31.23 28.38 5.45
CA ASP A 549 31.76 28.65 6.80
C ASP A 549 32.29 30.09 6.97
N LEU A 550 31.40 31.05 6.73
CA LEU A 550 31.35 32.22 7.59
C LEU A 550 30.76 31.73 8.92
N PRO A 551 31.38 32.07 10.07
CA PRO A 551 31.33 31.21 11.26
C PRO A 551 29.92 31.17 11.87
N PHE A 552 29.13 30.16 11.49
CA PHE A 552 27.70 30.14 11.81
C PHE A 552 27.41 29.96 13.30
N GLN A 553 28.36 29.46 14.09
CA GLN A 553 28.30 29.49 15.56
C GLN A 553 28.02 30.89 16.13
N LYS A 554 28.42 31.96 15.42
CA LYS A 554 28.27 33.33 15.91
C LYS A 554 26.81 33.84 15.87
N LEU A 555 25.91 33.24 15.09
CA LEU A 555 24.58 33.80 14.71
C LEU A 555 23.36 33.07 15.34
N LEU A 556 23.56 32.24 16.37
CA LEU A 556 22.62 31.16 16.72
C LEU A 556 21.48 31.50 17.70
N LEU A 557 21.16 32.78 17.93
CA LEU A 557 20.05 33.19 18.78
C LEU A 557 19.01 34.01 18.00
N ASN A 558 17.73 33.78 18.31
CA ASN A 558 16.70 34.81 18.14
C ASN A 558 16.44 35.51 19.50
N PRO A 559 15.70 36.64 19.54
CA PRO A 559 15.35 37.29 20.80
C PRO A 559 14.38 36.53 21.75
N ASP A 560 14.14 35.23 21.51
CA ASP A 560 13.48 34.33 22.49
C ASP A 560 14.50 33.40 23.20
N ASN A 561 15.80 33.66 23.03
CA ASN A 561 16.91 32.80 23.46
C ASN A 561 16.86 31.36 22.93
N LYS A 562 16.25 31.15 21.75
CA LYS A 562 16.16 29.81 21.13
C LYS A 562 17.31 29.60 20.17
N PHE A 563 18.08 28.55 20.43
CA PHE A 563 19.02 27.96 19.47
C PHE A 563 18.23 27.54 18.23
N LEU A 564 18.33 28.33 17.16
CA LEU A 564 17.65 28.02 15.90
C LEU A 564 18.40 26.90 15.21
N PRO A 565 17.75 25.77 14.84
CA PRO A 565 18.33 24.85 13.89
C PRO A 565 18.66 25.62 12.62
N TRP A 566 19.88 25.47 12.09
CA TRP A 566 20.32 26.15 10.86
C TRP A 566 19.35 25.87 9.69
N GLN A 567 18.57 24.77 9.77
CA GLN A 567 17.44 24.43 8.92
C GLN A 567 16.25 25.45 8.92
N SER A 568 16.42 26.62 9.53
CA SER A 568 15.41 27.68 9.61
C SER A 568 15.84 29.02 9.03
N LEU A 569 17.08 29.15 8.55
CA LEU A 569 17.61 30.36 7.91
C LEU A 569 17.26 30.41 6.41
N PRO A 570 17.01 31.60 5.82
CA PRO A 570 16.70 31.72 4.39
C PRO A 570 17.96 31.54 3.53
N GLU A 571 17.84 30.88 2.38
CA GLU A 571 18.97 30.59 1.48
C GLU A 571 19.65 31.87 0.92
N SER A 572 18.97 33.03 0.95
CA SER A 572 19.57 34.34 0.61
C SER A 572 20.60 34.81 1.64
N LEU A 573 20.33 34.58 2.94
CA LEU A 573 21.25 34.91 4.03
C LEU A 573 22.49 34.02 3.96
N LEU A 574 22.32 32.74 3.56
CA LEU A 574 23.45 31.84 3.31
C LEU A 574 24.28 32.30 2.11
N LYS A 575 23.63 32.67 1.00
CA LYS A 575 24.30 33.06 -0.26
C LYS A 575 24.97 34.44 -0.23
N ASN A 576 24.48 35.37 0.59
CA ASN A 576 25.09 36.69 0.75
C ASN A 576 24.80 37.28 2.14
N PRO A 577 25.58 36.92 3.17
CA PRO A 577 25.41 37.46 4.52
C PRO A 577 25.52 39.00 4.58
N LYS A 578 26.41 39.60 3.78
CA LYS A 578 26.62 41.06 3.75
C LYS A 578 25.37 41.83 3.30
N ALA A 579 24.60 41.31 2.35
CA ALA A 579 23.34 41.94 1.94
C ALA A 579 22.26 41.90 3.03
N HIS A 580 22.43 41.06 4.05
CA HIS A 580 21.57 40.93 5.22
C HIS A 580 22.17 41.58 6.49
N GLU A 581 23.36 42.18 6.40
CA GLU A 581 24.05 42.82 7.52
C GLU A 581 23.33 44.12 7.90
N LEU A 582 23.09 44.28 9.20
CA LEU A 582 22.63 45.51 9.81
C LEU A 582 23.84 46.15 10.48
N ASP A 583 24.48 47.09 9.79
CA ASP A 583 25.39 48.09 10.36
C ASP A 583 24.80 49.46 9.98
N LEU A 584 23.63 49.77 10.56
CA LEU A 584 22.85 50.95 10.20
C LEU A 584 23.00 52.04 11.27
N GLU A 585 23.64 53.13 10.89
CA GLU A 585 23.68 54.38 11.66
C GLU A 585 22.35 55.13 11.51
N ILE A 586 21.71 55.48 12.63
CA ILE A 586 20.36 56.05 12.68
C ILE A 586 20.40 57.33 13.49
N ALA A 587 20.94 58.40 12.90
CA ALA A 587 21.03 59.71 13.54
C ALA A 587 19.65 60.18 14.08
N PRO A 588 19.58 60.73 15.31
CA PRO A 588 20.68 61.11 16.20
C PRO A 588 21.01 60.04 17.26
N ARG A 589 20.90 58.74 16.93
CA ARG A 589 20.98 57.63 17.88
C ARG A 589 21.91 56.50 17.41
N LEU A 590 22.23 55.61 18.33
CA LEU A 590 23.27 54.58 18.19
C LEU A 590 22.98 53.56 17.08
N VAL A 591 24.06 53.00 16.53
CA VAL A 591 24.07 52.04 15.42
C VAL A 591 23.42 50.72 15.82
N VAL A 592 22.58 50.17 14.94
CA VAL A 592 22.11 48.78 15.07
C VAL A 592 23.11 47.87 14.38
N TYR A 593 23.68 46.92 15.15
CA TYR A 593 24.65 45.92 14.67
C TYR A 593 24.01 44.53 14.54
N GLY A 594 24.35 43.73 13.53
CA GLY A 594 23.95 42.31 13.43
C GLY A 594 23.46 41.91 12.05
N HIS A 595 22.50 40.99 11.97
CA HIS A 595 21.93 40.54 10.70
C HIS A 595 20.39 40.46 10.76
N CYS A 596 19.73 40.65 9.61
CA CYS A 596 18.30 40.48 9.45
C CYS A 596 17.96 39.22 8.65
N ALA A 597 17.15 38.32 9.21
CA ALA A 597 16.64 37.14 8.51
C ALA A 597 15.46 37.42 7.55
N LEU A 598 15.07 38.70 7.38
CA LEU A 598 14.16 39.12 6.30
C LEU A 598 14.96 39.21 4.98
N ASN A 599 14.32 38.99 3.83
CA ASN A 599 14.95 39.23 2.53
C ASN A 599 15.12 40.75 2.34
N PRO A 600 16.31 41.27 1.96
CA PRO A 600 16.54 42.71 1.77
C PRO A 600 15.67 43.37 0.71
N LYS A 601 15.08 42.57 -0.21
CA LYS A 601 14.11 43.02 -1.22
C LYS A 601 12.67 43.13 -0.68
N THR A 602 12.43 42.80 0.58
CA THR A 602 11.11 42.86 1.23
C THR A 602 11.06 44.07 2.18
N PRO A 603 10.10 45.00 2.02
CA PRO A 603 9.94 46.12 2.94
C PRO A 603 9.81 45.66 4.39
N CYS A 604 10.48 46.34 5.32
CA CYS A 604 10.43 45.99 6.73
C CYS A 604 9.05 46.35 7.33
N PRO A 605 8.27 45.40 7.87
CA PRO A 605 6.99 45.71 8.51
C PRO A 605 7.17 46.32 9.91
N VAL A 606 8.38 46.30 10.46
CA VAL A 606 8.72 46.80 11.81
C VAL A 606 9.50 48.11 11.70
N ASN A 607 8.98 49.05 10.90
CA ASN A 607 9.69 50.23 10.40
C ASN A 607 9.90 51.36 11.45
N LEU A 608 10.12 50.99 12.72
CA LEU A 608 10.27 51.88 13.88
C LEU A 608 11.32 51.34 14.86
N PHE A 609 12.36 52.13 15.13
CA PHE A 609 13.37 51.90 16.17
C PHE A 609 12.74 51.96 17.59
N PRO A 610 13.30 51.32 18.63
CA PRO A 610 14.43 50.37 18.68
C PRO A 610 13.98 48.89 18.51
N LYS A 611 12.88 48.62 17.80
CA LYS A 611 12.25 47.29 17.75
C LYS A 611 13.12 46.17 17.15
N CYS A 612 14.23 46.49 16.50
CA CYS A 612 15.16 45.52 15.90
C CYS A 612 15.72 44.51 16.90
N TYR A 613 16.26 44.95 18.05
CA TYR A 613 16.85 44.01 19.03
C TYR A 613 15.82 43.07 19.68
N GLY A 614 14.53 43.37 19.57
CA GLY A 614 13.41 42.50 19.98
C GLY A 614 12.71 41.78 18.82
N CYS A 615 13.17 41.96 17.57
CA CYS A 615 12.50 41.43 16.38
C CYS A 615 12.81 39.94 16.16
N SER A 616 11.78 39.14 15.88
CA SER A 616 11.94 37.70 15.57
C SER A 616 12.82 37.40 14.35
N SER A 617 13.07 38.40 13.50
CA SER A 617 13.99 38.32 12.35
C SER A 617 15.42 38.76 12.66
N PHE A 618 15.70 39.42 13.79
CA PHE A 618 17.04 39.87 14.13
C PHE A 618 17.93 38.72 14.61
N ARG A 619 19.21 38.72 14.19
CA ARG A 619 20.23 37.73 14.59
C ARG A 619 21.47 38.48 15.08
N PRO A 620 21.78 38.44 16.39
CA PRO A 620 23.02 38.99 16.90
C PRO A 620 24.21 38.11 16.49
N SER A 621 25.39 38.70 16.32
CA SER A 621 26.64 37.99 16.03
C SER A 621 27.63 38.07 17.20
N THR A 622 28.20 36.96 17.68
CA THR A 622 29.28 37.03 18.69
C THR A 622 30.49 37.83 18.18
N GLY A 623 30.69 37.92 16.86
CA GLY A 623 31.71 38.78 16.25
C GLY A 623 31.45 40.28 16.39
N LYS A 624 30.23 40.69 16.76
CA LYS A 624 29.84 42.06 17.10
C LYS A 624 29.61 42.24 18.61
N LEU A 625 29.95 41.24 19.45
CA LEU A 625 29.71 41.28 20.90
C LEU A 625 30.28 42.54 21.59
N PRO A 626 31.53 42.99 21.34
CA PRO A 626 32.05 44.23 21.94
C PRO A 626 31.24 45.49 21.57
N LEU A 627 30.53 45.47 20.45
CA LEU A 627 29.64 46.54 20.00
C LEU A 627 28.28 46.45 20.70
N TYR A 628 27.76 45.25 20.96
CA TYR A 628 26.56 45.06 21.79
C TYR A 628 26.79 45.42 23.25
N GLU A 629 27.97 45.15 23.80
CA GLU A 629 28.28 45.54 25.18
C GLU A 629 28.43 47.06 25.31
N ARG A 630 29.09 47.71 24.34
CA ARG A 630 29.11 49.18 24.24
C ARG A 630 27.70 49.76 24.09
N GLN A 631 26.85 49.16 23.25
CA GLN A 631 25.45 49.56 23.07
C GLN A 631 24.68 49.46 24.40
N TYR A 632 24.78 48.32 25.08
CA TYR A 632 24.08 48.06 26.33
C TYR A 632 24.52 49.03 27.45
N GLN A 633 25.83 49.29 27.55
CA GLN A 633 26.39 50.29 28.47
C GLN A 633 25.90 51.71 28.12
N GLY A 634 25.83 52.06 26.83
CA GLY A 634 25.31 53.36 26.37
C GLY A 634 23.83 53.57 26.70
N GLU A 635 22.97 52.56 26.49
CA GLU A 635 21.57 52.65 26.91
C GLU A 635 21.42 52.68 28.45
N GLN A 636 22.29 52.01 29.21
CA GLN A 636 22.30 52.08 30.68
C GLN A 636 22.71 53.47 31.20
N GLN A 637 23.70 54.11 30.57
CA GLN A 637 24.08 55.50 30.84
C GLN A 637 22.93 56.46 30.51
N ARG A 638 22.37 56.34 29.29
CA ARG A 638 21.23 57.11 28.80
C ARG A 638 19.98 56.97 29.70
N LEU A 639 19.70 55.77 30.22
CA LEU A 639 18.63 55.53 31.18
C LEU A 639 18.85 56.35 32.46
N THR A 640 20.07 56.28 33.00
CA THR A 640 20.49 57.00 34.22
C THR A 640 20.46 58.54 34.03
N GLU A 641 20.74 59.02 32.83
CA GLU A 641 20.66 60.44 32.46
C GLU A 641 19.22 60.91 32.27
N ALA A 642 18.40 60.13 31.55
CA ALA A 642 16.97 60.40 31.36
C ALA A 642 16.22 60.50 32.69
N GLU A 643 16.52 59.60 33.64
CA GLU A 643 15.97 59.60 35.00
C GLU A 643 16.36 60.85 35.81
N LYS A 644 17.56 61.40 35.60
CA LYS A 644 18.02 62.64 36.28
C LYS A 644 17.34 63.90 35.73
N VAL A 645 16.94 63.91 34.46
CA VAL A 645 16.37 65.09 33.78
C VAL A 645 14.86 65.00 33.52
N GLY A 646 14.21 63.92 33.97
CA GLY A 646 12.77 63.71 33.78
C GLY A 646 12.34 63.39 32.35
N ALA A 647 13.25 62.86 31.52
CA ALA A 647 12.97 62.56 30.11
C ALA A 647 12.30 61.19 29.93
N GLU A 648 11.04 61.07 30.36
CA GLU A 648 10.25 59.81 30.39
C GLU A 648 10.35 58.99 29.09
N LEU A 649 10.17 59.62 27.92
CA LEU A 649 10.26 58.94 26.62
C LEU A 649 11.66 58.33 26.37
N ALA A 650 12.73 59.02 26.79
CA ALA A 650 14.09 58.49 26.65
C ALA A 650 14.37 57.36 27.64
N GLN A 651 13.77 57.42 28.83
CA GLN A 651 13.81 56.35 29.84
C GLN A 651 13.10 55.09 29.31
N GLU A 652 11.87 55.22 28.78
CA GLU A 652 11.12 54.09 28.20
C GLU A 652 11.86 53.43 27.04
N GLU A 653 12.42 54.20 26.11
CA GLU A 653 13.15 53.67 24.96
C GLU A 653 14.43 52.95 25.35
N ALA A 654 15.22 53.50 26.28
CA ALA A 654 16.43 52.87 26.78
C ALA A 654 16.10 51.55 27.50
N LYS A 655 15.11 51.59 28.40
CA LYS A 655 14.60 50.43 29.14
C LYS A 655 14.05 49.34 28.22
N ALA A 656 13.29 49.70 27.19
CA ALA A 656 12.78 48.76 26.18
C ALA A 656 13.92 48.14 25.35
N THR A 657 14.97 48.90 25.06
CA THR A 657 16.16 48.41 24.34
C THR A 657 16.93 47.41 25.18
N MET A 658 17.24 47.74 26.45
CA MET A 658 17.88 46.82 27.39
C MET A 658 17.05 45.53 27.57
N THR A 659 15.75 45.66 27.85
CA THR A 659 14.79 44.53 27.98
C THR A 659 14.75 43.63 26.75
N ALA A 660 15.06 44.15 25.56
CA ALA A 660 15.16 43.36 24.34
C ALA A 660 16.51 42.64 24.22
N MET A 661 17.61 43.29 24.62
CA MET A 661 18.97 42.74 24.61
C MET A 661 19.16 41.66 25.69
N ASP A 662 18.59 41.82 26.87
CA ASP A 662 18.67 40.87 28.00
C ASP A 662 18.20 39.45 27.64
N LYS A 663 17.34 39.33 26.63
CA LYS A 663 16.80 38.04 26.16
C LYS A 663 17.82 37.20 25.38
N TRP A 664 18.94 37.76 24.95
CA TRP A 664 19.93 37.07 24.11
C TRP A 664 21.39 37.40 24.45
N LEU A 665 21.69 38.59 24.98
CA LEU A 665 23.06 39.02 25.30
C LEU A 665 23.77 38.11 26.33
N PRO A 666 23.11 37.60 27.41
CA PRO A 666 23.76 36.68 28.35
C PRO A 666 24.21 35.36 27.72
N GLU A 667 23.40 34.79 26.83
CA GLU A 667 23.74 33.54 26.12
C GLU A 667 24.74 33.80 24.99
N LEU A 668 24.70 34.98 24.35
CA LEU A 668 25.71 35.40 23.38
C LEU A 668 27.10 35.56 24.01
N ARG A 669 27.17 36.06 25.26
CA ARG A 669 28.40 36.07 26.07
C ARG A 669 28.90 34.65 26.36
N ARG A 670 28.00 33.74 26.75
CA ARG A 670 28.34 32.33 27.00
C ARG A 670 28.96 31.70 25.75
N LEU A 671 28.29 31.83 24.60
CA LEU A 671 28.73 31.30 23.30
C LEU A 671 30.02 31.95 22.75
N ALA A 672 30.40 33.15 23.22
CA ALA A 672 31.67 33.77 22.86
C ALA A 672 32.86 33.23 23.68
N ASN A 673 32.59 32.64 24.85
CA ASN A 673 33.61 32.14 25.78
C ASN A 673 33.77 30.61 25.75
N GLY A 674 32.81 29.87 25.16
CA GLY A 674 32.79 28.40 25.05
C GLY A 674 31.51 27.78 25.60
#